data_AF-A0A3B8LB21-F1
#
_entry.id   AF-A0A3B8LB21-F1
#
_cell.length_a   1.000
_cell.length_b   1.000
_cell.length_c   1.000
_cell.angle_alpha   90.00
_cell.angle_beta   90.00
_cell.angle_gamma   90.00
#
_symmetry.space_group_name_H-M   'P 1'
#
loop_
_entity.id
_entity.type
_entity.pdbx_description
1 polymer ?
#
loop_
_entity_poly.entity_id
_entity_poly.type
_entity_poly.pdbx_seq_one_letter_code
_entity_poly.pdbx_strand_id
1 'polypeptide(L)'
;MSNILYRAPKGQLPLVDKKDKPLGWDGLDFGHIPVGVLSQVYEQQAQDWSPDTRRKKSIYYTPAPIAEFMVREVFLDLAEHEPEKAHKARVLDPAAGGGVFLICAFKELFSLRWETLQEIPSTDEIREILYNQLTGFDIERSALRLTALSLYLTAIELDPNPYPLKKLRFRPLKDTVLLHVGDGTNAKLGSLGPNVPDDYNNQYDVVISNPPWTALTLSKQEQKTLKDELQPAIQSEFGIKNPTISPRQPEVAFMWRALEWCHPGGRIAFALNAGLLFKQSNVATNARSQLLQAFQWTGVLNGAELRRDDVWPKVEAPFALIFGVNTKPEEDHQFYFYSPHTDKSSKQGRMRIDAESAHPIYASDLRQNPWLLKALFRGSRLDVVLLEKILDAGPPLESYWGKEELYFAENQVATNSGERDASFLYRLPYFFHGLPYLTIYEDIDFTIDVEKLPIFEEGRKLRWPRRPEMYKAPLLLIETRALPRSPKVYDDIAHFDISFPRPFYGLNAHDHENADTLFRYTQLLLSNSLFRWFCLLSSGSYGVEREAILLDDVKNFPIPRWESLSEELQEQTRNLSERYNETGEFDESCVLWLRKVYGLTEWDWQVITDTLSVNTPDGPTRKFAQAAPKNEEIERFCVTLSELLSPMIDSPLSITSHQLEHHPWIFLHITPEQTKQPPNQADMQALTELADMHAASQMVLPLETGLLVGILKQNRFWTQTRARLLALDLLRRDDINWSTP
;
A
#
# COMPACT_ATOMS: atom_id res chain seq x y z
N MET A 1 -2.28 38.39 3.69
CA MET A 1 -0.88 38.83 3.57
C MET A 1 0.06 37.65 3.76
N SER A 2 0.68 37.24 2.65
CA SER A 2 2.05 36.75 2.56
C SER A 2 2.51 35.67 3.55
N ASN A 3 2.59 34.45 3.02
CA ASN A 3 3.35 33.31 3.52
C ASN A 3 4.85 33.69 3.63
N ILE A 4 5.19 34.37 4.73
CA ILE A 4 6.48 35.02 4.98
C ILE A 4 7.64 34.01 4.96
N LEU A 5 7.37 32.75 5.33
CA LEU A 5 8.32 31.65 5.33
C LEU A 5 8.75 31.22 3.92
N TYR A 6 7.88 31.36 2.92
CA TYR A 6 8.19 31.00 1.52
C TYR A 6 9.23 31.94 0.88
N ARG A 7 9.41 33.13 1.46
CA ARG A 7 10.42 34.11 1.02
C ARG A 7 11.69 34.08 1.86
N ALA A 8 11.75 33.21 2.88
CA ALA A 8 12.88 33.11 3.79
C ALA A 8 13.95 32.15 3.23
N PRO A 9 15.25 32.49 3.27
CA PRO A 9 16.32 31.57 2.86
C PRO A 9 16.24 30.27 3.66
N LYS A 10 16.11 29.12 2.98
CA LYS A 10 15.91 27.80 3.61
C LYS A 10 14.65 27.66 4.48
N GLY A 11 13.64 28.52 4.30
CA GLY A 11 12.39 28.46 5.06
C GLY A 11 12.50 28.93 6.52
N GLN A 12 13.60 29.59 6.90
CA GLN A 12 13.78 30.16 8.23
C GLN A 12 14.11 31.65 8.13
N LEU A 13 13.35 32.49 8.85
CA LEU A 13 13.76 33.87 9.10
C LEU A 13 14.74 33.89 10.27
N PRO A 14 15.99 34.32 10.07
CA PRO A 14 16.90 34.56 11.18
C PRO A 14 16.36 35.75 11.97
N LEU A 15 15.74 35.46 13.11
CA LEU A 15 15.37 36.48 14.09
C LEU A 15 16.66 36.89 14.81
N VAL A 16 17.21 38.04 14.40
CA VAL A 16 18.43 38.62 14.99
C VAL A 16 18.17 40.04 15.48
N ASP A 17 18.87 40.44 16.55
CA ASP A 17 18.76 41.79 17.09
C ASP A 17 19.51 42.80 16.21
N LYS A 18 19.50 44.09 16.59
CA LYS A 18 20.23 45.17 15.88
C LYS A 18 21.76 44.99 15.86
N LYS A 19 22.29 43.92 16.47
CA LYS A 19 23.70 43.55 16.57
C LYS A 19 23.98 42.13 16.04
N ASP A 20 23.08 41.59 15.21
CA ASP A 20 23.18 40.26 14.60
C ASP A 20 23.25 39.10 15.62
N LYS A 21 22.74 39.28 16.84
CA LYS A 21 22.61 38.18 17.81
C LYS A 21 21.28 37.45 17.63
N PRO A 22 21.25 36.10 17.71
CA PRO A 22 20.00 35.35 17.70
C PRO A 22 19.06 35.85 18.80
N LEU A 23 17.84 36.25 18.42
CA LEU A 23 16.78 36.55 19.39
C LEU A 23 16.29 35.24 20.01
N GLY A 24 16.28 35.18 21.35
CA GLY A 24 15.50 34.18 22.08
C GLY A 24 14.03 34.57 22.15
N TRP A 25 13.20 33.69 22.72
CA TRP A 25 11.77 33.96 22.95
C TRP A 25 11.51 35.19 23.83
N ASP A 26 12.50 35.59 24.63
CA ASP A 26 12.52 36.78 25.47
C ASP A 26 12.64 38.10 24.69
N GLY A 27 13.07 38.05 23.43
CA GLY A 27 13.12 39.21 22.54
C GLY A 27 11.85 39.46 21.73
N LEU A 28 10.85 38.58 21.84
CA LEU A 28 9.60 38.64 21.08
C LEU A 28 8.46 39.22 21.93
N ASP A 29 7.83 40.29 21.43
CA ASP A 29 6.59 40.80 22.03
C ASP A 29 5.38 40.06 21.47
N PHE A 30 4.95 39.03 22.21
CA PHE A 30 3.79 38.22 21.86
C PHE A 30 2.46 39.00 21.83
N GLY A 31 2.41 40.22 22.38
CA GLY A 31 1.26 41.12 22.23
C GLY A 31 1.05 41.62 20.80
N HIS A 32 2.08 41.51 19.94
CA HIS A 32 2.06 41.98 18.55
C HIS A 32 2.24 40.87 17.51
N ILE A 33 2.49 39.63 17.93
CA ILE A 33 2.63 38.49 17.02
C ILE A 33 1.23 37.93 16.73
N PRO A 34 0.78 37.90 15.46
CA PRO A 34 -0.49 37.27 15.12
C PRO A 34 -0.49 35.81 15.57
N VAL A 35 -1.60 35.38 16.16
CA VAL A 35 -1.75 34.01 16.68
C VAL A 35 -1.46 32.95 15.62
N GLY A 36 -1.83 33.20 14.36
CA GLY A 36 -1.52 32.31 13.23
C GLY A 36 -0.02 32.10 12.99
N VAL A 37 0.84 33.09 13.31
CA VAL A 37 2.31 32.92 13.22
C VAL A 37 2.82 32.01 14.34
N LEU A 38 2.28 32.13 15.54
CA LEU A 38 2.63 31.24 16.66
C LEU A 38 2.19 29.80 16.35
N SER A 39 0.97 29.64 15.82
CA SER A 39 0.42 28.35 15.38
C SER A 39 1.38 27.65 14.39
N GLN A 40 1.85 28.36 13.37
CA GLN A 40 2.80 27.83 12.37
C GLN A 40 4.17 27.49 12.96
N VAL A 41 4.72 28.32 13.84
CA VAL A 41 6.02 28.05 14.49
C VAL A 41 5.94 26.81 15.38
N TYR A 42 4.84 26.64 16.13
CA TYR A 42 4.63 25.47 16.96
C TYR A 42 4.39 24.20 16.13
N GLU A 43 3.64 24.29 15.04
CA GLU A 43 3.43 23.17 14.11
C GLU A 43 4.76 22.70 13.50
N GLN A 44 5.64 23.63 13.13
CA GLN A 44 6.98 23.32 12.63
C GLN A 44 7.89 22.76 13.73
N GLN A 45 7.86 23.31 14.95
CA GLN A 45 8.66 22.81 16.08
C GLN A 45 8.17 21.44 16.58
N ALA A 46 6.87 21.16 16.54
CA ALA A 46 6.28 19.85 16.85
C ALA A 46 6.89 18.76 15.98
N GLN A 47 7.11 19.07 14.70
CA GLN A 47 7.76 18.17 13.75
C GLN A 47 9.22 17.91 14.14
N ASP A 48 9.94 18.89 14.68
CA ASP A 48 11.39 18.84 14.95
C ASP A 48 11.80 18.42 16.37
N TRP A 49 10.87 18.37 17.33
CA TRP A 49 11.18 18.31 18.77
C TRP A 49 11.79 17.01 19.34
N SER A 50 12.14 16.00 18.53
CA SER A 50 13.15 14.99 18.97
C SER A 50 13.68 14.07 17.85
N PRO A 51 14.81 14.38 17.21
CA PRO A 51 15.44 13.50 16.22
C PRO A 51 15.84 12.12 16.79
N ASP A 52 16.36 12.08 18.02
CA ASP A 52 16.86 10.86 18.66
C ASP A 52 15.75 9.95 19.18
N THR A 53 14.61 10.52 19.60
CA THR A 53 13.42 9.75 20.01
C THR A 53 12.62 9.27 18.79
N ARG A 54 12.63 10.00 17.66
CA ARG A 54 11.98 9.60 16.40
C ARG A 54 12.50 8.26 15.87
N ARG A 55 13.83 8.04 15.91
CA ARG A 55 14.46 6.77 15.48
C ARG A 55 14.27 5.62 16.48
N LYS A 56 14.18 5.91 17.79
CA LYS A 56 14.05 4.88 18.84
C LYS A 56 12.60 4.50 19.17
N LYS A 57 11.63 5.39 18.94
CA LYS A 57 10.20 5.17 19.21
C LYS A 57 9.31 5.15 17.95
N SER A 58 9.86 5.35 16.75
CA SER A 58 9.10 5.36 15.48
C SER A 58 7.86 6.27 15.50
N ILE A 59 8.00 7.47 16.08
CA ILE A 59 6.93 8.46 16.15
C ILE A 59 6.89 9.19 14.80
N TYR A 60 5.95 8.82 13.94
CA TYR A 60 5.72 9.49 12.66
C TYR A 60 4.59 10.51 12.81
N TYR A 61 4.91 11.79 12.68
CA TYR A 61 3.89 12.84 12.65
C TYR A 61 3.10 12.74 11.34
N THR A 62 1.77 12.80 11.44
CA THR A 62 0.89 12.85 10.26
C THR A 62 0.97 14.26 9.63
N PRO A 63 1.30 14.39 8.35
CA PRO A 63 1.29 15.67 7.65
C PRO A 63 -0.12 16.28 7.66
N ALA A 64 -0.21 17.60 7.82
CA ALA A 64 -1.49 18.31 7.81
C ALA A 64 -2.37 17.97 6.60
N PRO A 65 -1.86 17.91 5.34
CA PRO A 65 -2.71 17.55 4.20
C PRO A 65 -3.35 16.15 4.30
N ILE A 66 -2.65 15.17 4.87
CA ILE A 66 -3.21 13.82 5.07
C ILE A 66 -4.25 13.84 6.18
N ALA A 67 -3.99 14.54 7.29
CA ALA A 67 -4.94 14.67 8.39
C ALA A 67 -6.20 15.42 7.96
N GLU A 68 -6.07 16.53 7.23
CA GLU A 68 -7.17 17.31 6.66
C GLU A 68 -8.00 16.47 5.70
N PHE A 69 -7.36 15.73 4.79
CA PHE A 69 -8.05 14.79 3.90
C PHE A 69 -8.87 13.77 4.70
N MET A 70 -8.24 13.05 5.64
CA MET A 70 -8.95 12.02 6.40
C MET A 70 -10.11 12.56 7.23
N VAL A 71 -9.95 13.72 7.86
CA VAL A 71 -11.03 14.37 8.62
C VAL A 71 -12.17 14.74 7.67
N ARG A 72 -11.88 15.38 6.54
CA ARG A 72 -12.88 15.78 5.56
C ARG A 72 -13.67 14.60 5.02
N GLU A 73 -13.01 13.52 4.59
CA GLU A 73 -13.69 12.34 4.07
C GLU A 73 -14.65 11.73 5.09
N VAL A 74 -14.25 11.65 6.36
CA VAL A 74 -15.12 11.15 7.44
C VAL A 74 -16.33 12.06 7.66
N PHE A 75 -16.12 13.37 7.67
CA PHE A 75 -17.21 14.32 7.88
C PHE A 75 -18.12 14.46 6.67
N LEU A 76 -17.62 14.28 5.45
CA LEU A 76 -18.43 14.21 4.23
C LEU A 76 -19.40 13.02 4.30
N ASP A 77 -18.90 11.82 4.59
CA ASP A 77 -19.74 10.62 4.77
C ASP A 77 -20.76 10.82 5.91
N LEU A 78 -20.33 11.38 7.04
CA LEU A 78 -21.21 11.66 8.17
C LEU A 78 -22.30 12.69 7.82
N ALA A 79 -21.95 13.77 7.12
CA ALA A 79 -22.89 14.82 6.73
C ALA A 79 -23.86 14.39 5.64
N GLU A 80 -23.44 13.50 4.73
CA GLU A 80 -24.32 12.93 3.70
C GLU A 80 -25.46 12.10 4.33
N HIS A 81 -25.15 11.34 5.38
CA HIS A 81 -26.13 10.45 6.02
C HIS A 81 -26.84 11.09 7.22
N GLU A 82 -26.18 11.97 7.97
CA GLU A 82 -26.67 12.60 9.20
C GLU A 82 -26.39 14.12 9.24
N PRO A 83 -26.90 14.91 8.27
CA PRO A 83 -26.53 16.31 8.08
C PRO A 83 -26.77 17.18 9.32
N GLU A 84 -27.88 16.97 10.03
CA GLU A 84 -28.24 17.76 11.22
C GLU A 84 -27.39 17.43 12.47
N LYS A 85 -26.64 16.32 12.44
CA LYS A 85 -25.78 15.89 13.54
C LYS A 85 -24.30 16.11 13.27
N ALA A 86 -23.87 16.19 12.01
CA ALA A 86 -22.47 16.29 11.65
C ALA A 86 -21.75 17.44 12.38
N HIS A 87 -22.37 18.61 12.49
CA HIS A 87 -21.81 19.78 13.19
C HIS A 87 -21.81 19.68 14.74
N LYS A 88 -22.41 18.63 15.31
CA LYS A 88 -22.47 18.31 16.75
C LYS A 88 -21.67 17.04 17.10
N ALA A 89 -21.04 16.42 16.11
CA ALA A 89 -20.32 15.17 16.27
C ALA A 89 -19.20 15.29 17.31
N ARG A 90 -19.02 14.21 18.09
CA ARG A 90 -17.93 14.02 19.05
C ARG A 90 -16.83 13.18 18.41
N VAL A 91 -15.61 13.69 18.49
CA VAL A 91 -14.42 13.14 17.83
C VAL A 91 -13.42 12.66 18.88
N LEU A 92 -12.92 11.44 18.69
CA LEU A 92 -11.84 10.85 19.49
C LEU A 92 -10.59 10.61 18.63
N ASP A 93 -9.44 11.05 19.13
CA ASP A 93 -8.12 10.55 18.71
C ASP A 93 -7.44 9.76 19.85
N PRO A 94 -7.45 8.42 19.82
CA PRO A 94 -6.90 7.59 20.89
C PRO A 94 -5.37 7.51 20.91
N ALA A 95 -4.67 8.16 19.98
CA ALA A 95 -3.21 8.27 19.96
C ALA A 95 -2.81 9.68 19.49
N ALA A 96 -3.29 10.68 20.23
CA ALA A 96 -3.38 12.07 19.80
C ALA A 96 -2.05 12.69 19.36
N GLY A 97 -0.92 12.26 19.96
CA GLY A 97 0.40 12.76 19.62
C GLY A 97 0.46 14.29 19.69
N GLY A 98 0.82 14.94 18.58
CA GLY A 98 0.84 16.41 18.46
C GLY A 98 -0.52 17.07 18.26
N GLY A 99 -1.61 16.29 18.18
CA GLY A 99 -2.99 16.79 18.10
C GLY A 99 -3.52 17.11 16.71
N VAL A 100 -2.81 16.73 15.64
CA VAL A 100 -3.14 17.16 14.27
C VAL A 100 -4.57 16.81 13.86
N PHE A 101 -5.05 15.59 14.14
CA PHE A 101 -6.43 15.20 13.83
C PHE A 101 -7.46 16.00 14.62
N LEU A 102 -7.21 16.26 15.91
CA LEU A 102 -8.10 17.07 16.74
C LEU A 102 -8.16 18.52 16.26
N ILE A 103 -7.05 19.08 15.79
CA ILE A 103 -6.99 20.43 15.23
C ILE A 103 -7.77 20.49 13.91
N CYS A 104 -7.55 19.52 13.02
CA CYS A 104 -8.29 19.43 11.75
C CYS A 104 -9.79 19.24 12.00
N ALA A 105 -10.17 18.32 12.90
CA ALA A 105 -11.57 18.09 13.28
C ALA A 105 -12.22 19.33 13.91
N PHE A 106 -11.47 20.09 14.72
CA PHE A 106 -11.99 21.34 15.28
C PHE A 106 -12.33 22.37 14.20
N LYS A 107 -11.45 22.54 13.21
CA LYS A 107 -11.70 23.42 12.05
C LYS A 107 -12.88 22.93 11.22
N GLU A 108 -13.00 21.62 11.00
CA GLU A 108 -14.09 21.03 10.23
C GLU A 108 -15.44 21.20 10.94
N LEU A 109 -15.51 20.91 12.24
CA LEU A 109 -16.71 21.12 13.06
C LEU A 109 -17.15 22.59 13.10
N PHE A 110 -16.19 23.52 13.15
CA PHE A 110 -16.47 24.95 13.03
C PHE A 110 -17.09 25.29 11.68
N SER A 111 -16.49 24.81 10.58
CA SER A 111 -16.99 25.04 9.21
C SER A 111 -18.39 24.46 9.04
N LEU A 112 -18.61 23.20 9.43
CA LEU A 112 -19.91 22.56 9.37
C LEU A 112 -20.97 23.28 10.21
N ARG A 113 -20.60 23.79 11.40
CA ARG A 113 -21.54 24.55 12.23
C ARG A 113 -21.91 25.87 11.58
N TRP A 114 -20.94 26.57 10.98
CA TRP A 114 -21.21 27.78 10.22
C TRP A 114 -22.12 27.49 9.03
N GLU A 115 -21.81 26.48 8.23
CA GLU A 115 -22.61 26.10 7.06
C GLU A 115 -24.02 25.64 7.45
N THR A 116 -24.17 24.91 8.56
CA THR A 116 -25.49 24.42 9.00
C THR A 116 -26.35 25.53 9.59
N LEU A 117 -25.78 26.39 10.44
CA LEU A 117 -26.51 27.44 11.14
C LEU A 117 -26.59 28.75 10.36
N GLN A 118 -25.81 28.89 9.27
CA GLN A 118 -25.66 30.11 8.46
C GLN A 118 -25.18 31.34 9.27
N GLU A 119 -24.56 31.10 10.43
CA GLU A 119 -24.00 32.11 11.33
C GLU A 119 -22.58 31.72 11.74
N ILE A 120 -21.67 32.70 11.80
CA ILE A 120 -20.29 32.45 12.23
C ILE A 120 -20.31 32.08 13.73
N PRO A 121 -19.77 30.91 14.14
CA PRO A 121 -19.77 30.50 15.53
C PRO A 121 -19.13 31.55 16.45
N SER A 122 -19.83 31.87 17.52
CA SER A 122 -19.40 32.79 18.57
C SER A 122 -18.27 32.18 19.42
N THR A 123 -17.61 33.02 20.24
CA THR A 123 -16.60 32.55 21.20
C THR A 123 -17.13 31.40 22.07
N ASP A 124 -18.37 31.46 22.56
CA ASP A 124 -18.92 30.42 23.43
C ASP A 124 -19.18 29.11 22.69
N GLU A 125 -19.62 29.16 21.43
CA GLU A 125 -19.82 27.97 20.59
C GLU A 125 -18.48 27.34 20.18
N ILE A 126 -17.46 28.14 19.88
CA ILE A 126 -16.09 27.64 19.64
C ILE A 126 -15.57 26.91 20.88
N ARG A 127 -15.86 27.43 22.08
CA ARG A 127 -15.49 26.80 23.35
C ARG A 127 -16.29 25.54 23.62
N GLU A 128 -17.57 25.52 23.24
CA GLU A 128 -18.42 24.33 23.31
C GLU A 128 -17.85 23.19 22.46
N ILE A 129 -17.50 23.46 21.20
CA ILE A 129 -16.84 22.47 20.33
C ILE A 129 -15.55 21.97 21.00
N LEU A 130 -14.68 22.88 21.43
CA LEU A 130 -13.41 22.53 22.06
C LEU A 130 -13.57 21.63 23.31
N TYR A 131 -14.53 21.93 24.19
CA TYR A 131 -14.66 21.25 25.47
C TYR A 131 -15.53 19.99 25.44
N ASN A 132 -16.48 19.90 24.49
CA ASN A 132 -17.49 18.84 24.52
C ASN A 132 -17.40 17.89 23.32
N GLN A 133 -16.80 18.32 22.20
CA GLN A 133 -16.79 17.55 20.95
C GLN A 133 -15.43 16.96 20.59
N LEU A 134 -14.37 17.32 21.32
CA LEU A 134 -13.04 16.77 21.07
C LEU A 134 -12.60 15.91 22.25
N THR A 135 -11.94 14.80 21.98
CA THR A 135 -11.23 14.02 23.00
C THR A 135 -9.95 13.42 22.43
N GLY A 136 -8.87 13.46 23.19
CA GLY A 136 -7.58 12.87 22.80
C GLY A 136 -6.93 12.08 23.92
N PHE A 137 -6.37 10.91 23.60
CA PHE A 137 -5.59 10.10 24.54
C PHE A 137 -4.13 10.02 24.10
N ASP A 138 -3.19 10.08 25.04
CA ASP A 138 -1.79 9.80 24.74
C ASP A 138 -1.02 9.31 25.98
N ILE A 139 0.02 8.51 25.73
CA ILE A 139 0.94 7.99 26.77
C ILE A 139 2.00 9.02 27.19
N GLU A 140 2.24 10.06 26.40
CA GLU A 140 3.27 11.08 26.65
C GLU A 140 2.63 12.40 27.06
N ARG A 141 2.85 12.83 28.31
CA ARG A 141 2.35 14.13 28.81
C ARG A 141 2.83 15.32 27.98
N SER A 142 4.02 15.26 27.40
CA SER A 142 4.56 16.33 26.55
C SER A 142 3.76 16.48 25.26
N ALA A 143 3.30 15.37 24.68
CA ALA A 143 2.48 15.36 23.47
C ALA A 143 1.14 16.05 23.75
N LEU A 144 0.44 15.64 24.82
CA LEU A 144 -0.82 16.26 25.25
C LEU A 144 -0.69 17.77 25.57
N ARG A 145 0.43 18.21 26.14
CA ARG A 145 0.67 19.64 26.39
C ARG A 145 0.78 20.43 25.10
N LEU A 146 1.44 19.86 24.10
CA LEU A 146 1.58 20.47 22.78
C LEU A 146 0.22 20.52 22.08
N THR A 147 -0.54 19.42 22.09
CA THR A 147 -1.92 19.38 21.59
C THR A 147 -2.81 20.43 22.26
N ALA A 148 -2.75 20.55 23.59
CA ALA A 148 -3.53 21.54 24.32
C ALA A 148 -3.21 22.96 23.87
N LEU A 149 -1.92 23.29 23.74
CA LEU A 149 -1.48 24.60 23.25
C LEU A 149 -1.98 24.87 21.83
N SER A 150 -1.81 23.92 20.92
CA SER A 150 -2.27 24.05 19.54
C SER A 150 -3.77 24.26 19.45
N LEU A 151 -4.56 23.49 20.21
CA LEU A 151 -6.02 23.66 20.29
C LEU A 151 -6.40 25.03 20.84
N TYR A 152 -5.71 25.54 21.88
CA TYR A 152 -5.94 26.90 22.37
C TYR A 152 -5.65 27.95 21.30
N LEU A 153 -4.54 27.84 20.58
CA LEU A 153 -4.18 28.76 19.51
C LEU A 153 -5.19 28.73 18.37
N THR A 154 -5.60 27.53 17.93
CA THR A 154 -6.66 27.36 16.91
C THR A 154 -7.98 27.96 17.38
N ALA A 155 -8.35 27.78 18.65
CA ALA A 155 -9.58 28.35 19.20
C ALA A 155 -9.56 29.89 19.32
N ILE A 156 -8.39 30.52 19.26
CA ILE A 156 -8.24 31.98 19.19
C ILE A 156 -8.23 32.42 17.72
N GLU A 157 -7.61 31.63 16.84
CA GLU A 157 -7.57 31.87 15.39
C GLU A 157 -8.96 31.83 14.74
N LEU A 158 -9.82 30.91 15.19
CA LEU A 158 -11.20 30.77 14.71
C LEU A 158 -12.16 31.83 15.29
N ASP A 159 -11.79 32.49 16.39
CA ASP A 159 -12.68 33.44 17.06
C ASP A 159 -12.78 34.75 16.26
N PRO A 160 -13.99 35.15 15.79
CA PRO A 160 -14.17 36.39 15.04
C PRO A 160 -13.97 37.64 15.91
N ASN A 161 -14.02 37.53 17.24
CA ASN A 161 -13.85 38.64 18.18
C ASN A 161 -12.97 38.25 19.39
N PRO A 162 -11.66 37.98 19.18
CA PRO A 162 -10.77 37.44 20.22
C PRO A 162 -10.39 38.46 21.31
N TYR A 163 -10.90 39.69 21.23
CA TYR A 163 -10.58 40.79 22.15
C TYR A 163 -11.76 41.14 23.07
N PRO A 164 -11.49 41.63 24.30
CA PRO A 164 -10.17 41.83 24.93
C PRO A 164 -9.57 40.53 25.49
N LEU A 165 -8.24 40.47 25.63
CA LEU A 165 -7.48 39.29 26.10
C LEU A 165 -7.99 38.66 27.41
N LYS A 166 -8.67 39.43 28.27
CA LYS A 166 -9.31 38.90 29.50
C LYS A 166 -10.39 37.84 29.21
N LYS A 167 -11.00 37.85 28.02
CA LYS A 167 -11.95 36.84 27.54
C LYS A 167 -11.29 35.53 27.09
N LEU A 168 -9.96 35.52 26.89
CA LEU A 168 -9.19 34.36 26.42
C LEU A 168 -8.78 33.40 27.55
N ARG A 169 -9.52 33.37 28.66
CA ARG A 169 -9.26 32.39 29.73
C ARG A 169 -9.86 31.05 29.34
N PHE A 170 -8.99 30.06 29.16
CA PHE A 170 -9.39 28.69 28.88
C PHE A 170 -9.52 27.87 30.16
N ARG A 171 -10.43 26.89 30.14
CA ARG A 171 -10.42 25.79 31.10
C ARG A 171 -9.25 24.85 30.75
N PRO A 172 -8.60 24.23 31.74
CA PRO A 172 -7.59 23.22 31.48
C PRO A 172 -8.17 22.08 30.63
N LEU A 173 -7.58 21.80 29.46
CA LEU A 173 -7.95 20.66 28.61
C LEU A 173 -7.43 19.35 29.16
N LYS A 174 -6.39 19.41 29.99
CA LYS A 174 -5.78 18.24 30.62
C LYS A 174 -6.80 17.58 31.56
N ASP A 175 -6.88 16.26 31.49
CA ASP A 175 -7.73 15.40 32.30
C ASP A 175 -9.25 15.65 32.06
N THR A 176 -9.61 16.41 31.01
CA THR A 176 -11.00 16.64 30.56
C THR A 176 -11.17 16.26 29.10
N VAL A 177 -10.56 17.04 28.20
CA VAL A 177 -10.51 16.81 26.74
C VAL A 177 -9.33 15.91 26.39
N LEU A 178 -8.21 16.05 27.11
CA LEU A 178 -6.95 15.35 26.84
C LEU A 178 -6.58 14.47 28.03
N LEU A 179 -6.69 13.15 27.87
CA LEU A 179 -6.42 12.17 28.91
C LEU A 179 -5.02 11.58 28.78
N HIS A 180 -4.28 11.56 29.88
CA HIS A 180 -2.99 10.88 29.95
C HIS A 180 -3.18 9.42 30.35
N VAL A 181 -2.76 8.50 29.47
CA VAL A 181 -2.95 7.04 29.66
C VAL A 181 -1.64 6.29 29.88
N GLY A 182 -0.53 7.01 30.08
CA GLY A 182 0.83 6.46 30.22
C GLY A 182 1.31 6.26 31.67
N ASP A 183 0.41 6.16 32.65
CA ASP A 183 0.78 5.96 34.07
C ASP A 183 0.52 4.52 34.55
N GLY A 184 1.14 4.14 35.68
CA GLY A 184 0.84 2.89 36.39
C GLY A 184 1.53 1.64 35.84
N THR A 185 1.06 0.47 36.28
CA THR A 185 1.66 -0.85 35.98
C THR A 185 1.51 -1.27 34.51
N ASN A 186 0.51 -0.74 33.81
CA ASN A 186 0.20 -1.03 32.41
C ASN A 186 0.47 0.18 31.49
N ALA A 187 1.32 1.12 31.90
CA ALA A 187 1.62 2.35 31.18
C ALA A 187 1.96 2.15 29.69
N LYS A 188 2.61 1.04 29.32
CA LYS A 188 2.98 0.73 27.93
C LYS A 188 1.80 0.31 27.05
N LEU A 189 0.69 -0.13 27.63
CA LEU A 189 -0.53 -0.42 26.89
C LEU A 189 -1.23 0.88 26.45
N GLY A 190 -1.05 1.97 27.20
CA GLY A 190 -1.68 3.25 26.89
C GLY A 190 -3.19 3.11 26.75
N SER A 191 -3.70 3.55 25.60
CA SER A 191 -5.13 3.51 25.26
C SER A 191 -5.68 2.09 25.05
N LEU A 192 -4.81 1.09 24.90
CA LEU A 192 -5.18 -0.32 24.74
C LEU A 192 -5.32 -1.06 26.08
N GLY A 193 -5.07 -0.39 27.21
CA GLY A 193 -5.13 -0.97 28.53
C GLY A 193 -6.22 -0.36 29.40
N PRO A 194 -6.34 -0.79 30.66
CA PRO A 194 -7.37 -0.34 31.60
C PRO A 194 -7.20 1.11 32.07
N ASN A 195 -6.24 1.84 31.52
CA ASN A 195 -6.01 3.26 31.83
C ASN A 195 -7.05 4.17 31.17
N VAL A 196 -7.83 3.67 30.20
CA VAL A 196 -8.99 4.35 29.64
C VAL A 196 -10.25 3.82 30.32
N PRO A 197 -10.99 4.64 31.09
CA PRO A 197 -12.25 4.24 31.71
C PRO A 197 -13.31 3.80 30.70
N ASP A 198 -14.19 2.88 31.11
CA ASP A 198 -15.28 2.39 30.26
C ASP A 198 -16.33 3.46 29.93
N ASP A 199 -16.38 4.57 30.69
CA ASP A 199 -17.25 5.73 30.42
C ASP A 199 -16.99 6.38 29.05
N TYR A 200 -15.84 6.08 28.43
CA TYR A 200 -15.48 6.52 27.08
C TYR A 200 -16.01 5.60 25.97
N ASN A 201 -16.56 4.44 26.31
CA ASN A 201 -17.13 3.50 25.33
C ASN A 201 -18.48 4.01 24.81
N ASN A 202 -18.74 3.79 23.51
CA ASN A 202 -19.97 4.17 22.83
C ASN A 202 -20.32 5.68 22.97
N GLN A 203 -19.30 6.55 22.92
CA GLN A 203 -19.44 8.00 23.15
C GLN A 203 -19.22 8.86 21.90
N TYR A 204 -18.64 8.30 20.84
CA TYR A 204 -18.05 9.08 19.76
C TYR A 204 -18.67 8.76 18.39
N ASP A 205 -19.03 9.82 17.67
CA ASP A 205 -19.49 9.76 16.29
C ASP A 205 -18.34 9.56 15.31
N VAL A 206 -17.13 10.00 15.68
CA VAL A 206 -15.92 9.83 14.89
C VAL A 206 -14.77 9.34 15.77
N VAL A 207 -14.13 8.23 15.39
CA VAL A 207 -12.84 7.81 15.94
C VAL A 207 -11.80 7.83 14.82
N ILE A 208 -10.83 8.74 14.93
CA ILE A 208 -9.81 8.97 13.91
C ILE A 208 -8.41 8.98 14.50
N SER A 209 -7.45 8.26 13.91
CA SER A 209 -6.10 8.19 14.48
C SER A 209 -4.99 7.78 13.51
N ASN A 210 -3.75 8.07 13.92
CA ASN A 210 -2.54 7.43 13.41
C ASN A 210 -1.83 6.73 14.59
N PRO A 211 -2.23 5.50 14.93
CA PRO A 211 -1.65 4.76 16.04
C PRO A 211 -0.19 4.39 15.74
N PRO A 212 0.61 4.02 16.76
CA PRO A 212 1.98 3.56 16.54
C PRO A 212 2.01 2.32 15.63
N TRP A 213 2.92 2.26 14.66
CA TRP A 213 3.08 1.11 13.75
C TRP A 213 4.14 0.10 14.22
N THR A 214 4.93 0.46 15.23
CA THR A 214 6.06 -0.36 15.69
C THR A 214 5.63 -1.31 16.79
N ALA A 215 6.11 -2.55 16.71
CA ALA A 215 5.84 -3.58 17.70
C ALA A 215 6.10 -3.09 19.14
N LEU A 216 5.10 -3.24 20.01
CA LEU A 216 5.19 -2.92 21.42
C LEU A 216 6.05 -3.94 22.15
N THR A 217 7.02 -3.45 22.93
CA THR A 217 7.86 -4.30 23.79
C THR A 217 7.19 -4.49 25.15
N LEU A 218 6.26 -5.45 25.17
CA LEU A 218 5.44 -5.80 26.34
C LEU A 218 5.96 -7.04 27.06
N SER A 219 5.89 -7.02 28.38
CA SER A 219 6.07 -8.20 29.25
C SER A 219 4.97 -9.25 28.99
N LYS A 220 5.19 -10.49 29.43
CA LYS A 220 4.17 -11.55 29.32
C LYS A 220 2.85 -11.16 30.01
N GLN A 221 2.93 -10.44 31.13
CA GLN A 221 1.76 -9.99 31.87
C GLN A 221 1.00 -8.92 31.08
N GLU A 222 1.68 -7.89 30.56
CA GLU A 222 1.05 -6.85 29.74
C GLU A 222 0.43 -7.43 28.46
N GLN A 223 1.05 -8.43 27.83
CA GLN A 223 0.48 -9.13 26.68
C GLN A 223 -0.80 -9.91 27.04
N LYS A 224 -0.86 -10.47 28.25
CA LYS A 224 -2.07 -11.12 28.75
C LYS A 224 -3.15 -10.08 29.01
N THR A 225 -2.82 -8.99 29.72
CA THR A 225 -3.75 -7.88 29.97
C THR A 225 -4.34 -7.35 28.67
N LEU A 226 -3.52 -7.05 27.66
CA LEU A 226 -4.01 -6.59 26.34
C LEU A 226 -5.08 -7.51 25.74
N LYS A 227 -4.92 -8.83 25.89
CA LYS A 227 -5.91 -9.79 25.40
C LYS A 227 -7.15 -9.81 26.29
N ASP A 228 -6.97 -9.81 27.60
CA ASP A 228 -8.07 -9.83 28.57
C ASP A 228 -8.96 -8.58 28.45
N GLU A 229 -8.39 -7.42 28.07
CA GLU A 229 -9.15 -6.18 27.81
C GLU A 229 -9.97 -6.26 26.52
N LEU A 230 -9.38 -6.71 25.40
CA LEU A 230 -10.03 -6.62 24.07
C LEU A 230 -10.88 -7.85 23.71
N GLN A 231 -10.45 -9.05 24.13
CA GLN A 231 -11.06 -10.30 23.68
C GLN A 231 -12.54 -10.44 24.06
N PRO A 232 -12.99 -10.08 25.28
CA PRO A 232 -14.39 -10.25 25.68
C PRO A 232 -15.35 -9.46 24.78
N ALA A 233 -15.10 -8.17 24.57
CA ALA A 233 -15.92 -7.30 23.72
C ALA A 233 -15.94 -7.83 22.28
N ILE A 234 -14.78 -8.23 21.75
CA ILE A 234 -14.71 -8.75 20.37
C ILE A 234 -15.53 -10.03 20.19
N GLN A 235 -15.51 -10.92 21.19
CA GLN A 235 -16.29 -12.16 21.17
C GLN A 235 -17.78 -11.91 21.30
N SER A 236 -18.22 -11.03 22.21
CA SER A 236 -19.63 -10.76 22.47
C SER A 236 -20.31 -9.92 21.40
N GLU A 237 -19.62 -8.89 20.89
CA GLU A 237 -20.20 -7.90 19.99
C GLU A 237 -20.07 -8.31 18.51
N PHE A 238 -18.93 -8.89 18.12
CA PHE A 238 -18.65 -9.25 16.72
C PHE A 238 -18.70 -10.77 16.44
N GLY A 239 -18.86 -11.61 17.47
CA GLY A 239 -18.97 -13.07 17.32
C GLY A 239 -17.65 -13.76 16.93
N ILE A 240 -16.51 -13.10 17.14
CA ILE A 240 -15.20 -13.59 16.71
C ILE A 240 -14.55 -14.39 17.83
N LYS A 241 -14.57 -15.73 17.72
CA LYS A 241 -14.12 -16.64 18.80
C LYS A 241 -12.63 -16.52 19.15
N ASN A 242 -11.76 -16.27 18.17
CA ASN A 242 -10.31 -16.21 18.35
C ASN A 242 -9.73 -14.95 17.70
N PRO A 243 -9.92 -13.77 18.29
CA PRO A 243 -9.50 -12.51 17.68
C PRO A 243 -7.98 -12.40 17.60
N THR A 244 -7.51 -11.85 16.49
CA THR A 244 -6.08 -11.64 16.25
C THR A 244 -5.64 -10.37 16.97
N ILE A 245 -5.13 -10.54 18.18
CA ILE A 245 -4.57 -9.47 19.01
C ILE A 245 -3.08 -9.72 19.19
N SER A 246 -2.25 -8.83 18.65
CA SER A 246 -0.79 -8.99 18.63
C SER A 246 -0.09 -7.68 18.98
N PRO A 247 0.85 -7.69 19.95
CA PRO A 247 1.67 -6.51 20.23
C PRO A 247 2.62 -6.16 19.08
N ARG A 248 2.76 -7.05 18.07
CA ARG A 248 3.57 -6.78 16.87
C ARG A 248 2.83 -5.93 15.84
N GLN A 249 1.51 -5.81 15.96
CA GLN A 249 0.64 -5.00 15.11
C GLN A 249 -0.31 -4.19 16.00
N PRO A 250 0.23 -3.30 16.87
CA PRO A 250 -0.59 -2.53 17.79
C PRO A 250 -1.70 -1.74 17.07
N GLU A 251 -1.46 -1.32 15.84
CA GLU A 251 -2.43 -0.62 15.01
C GLU A 251 -3.74 -1.41 14.81
N VAL A 252 -3.69 -2.75 14.73
CA VAL A 252 -4.88 -3.62 14.67
C VAL A 252 -5.61 -3.64 16.02
N ALA A 253 -4.88 -3.62 17.14
CA ALA A 253 -5.49 -3.55 18.47
C ALA A 253 -6.19 -2.20 18.71
N PHE A 254 -5.64 -1.10 18.17
CA PHE A 254 -6.31 0.20 18.18
C PHE A 254 -7.60 0.20 17.38
N MET A 255 -7.66 -0.49 16.23
CA MET A 255 -8.91 -0.64 15.47
C MET A 255 -9.97 -1.41 16.27
N TRP A 256 -9.60 -2.49 16.95
CA TRP A 256 -10.53 -3.20 17.83
C TRP A 256 -11.09 -2.28 18.92
N ARG A 257 -10.22 -1.53 19.60
CA ARG A 257 -10.64 -0.63 20.67
C ARG A 257 -11.47 0.55 20.14
N ALA A 258 -11.21 1.00 18.91
CA ALA A 258 -12.00 2.04 18.26
C ALA A 258 -13.46 1.63 18.05
N LEU A 259 -13.73 0.36 17.78
CA LEU A 259 -15.11 -0.16 17.63
C LEU A 259 -15.89 -0.11 18.95
N GLU A 260 -15.22 -0.15 20.10
CA GLU A 260 -15.86 -0.02 21.42
C GLU A 260 -16.11 1.45 21.79
N TRP A 261 -15.19 2.36 21.41
CA TRP A 261 -15.33 3.80 21.67
C TRP A 261 -16.35 4.48 20.75
N CYS A 262 -16.36 4.07 19.49
CA CYS A 262 -17.26 4.59 18.46
C CYS A 262 -18.67 4.03 18.69
N HIS A 263 -19.69 4.86 18.62
CA HIS A 263 -21.05 4.33 18.69
C HIS A 263 -21.41 3.54 17.43
N PRO A 264 -22.41 2.64 17.47
CA PRO A 264 -22.93 1.97 16.27
C PRO A 264 -23.35 2.99 15.20
N GLY A 265 -22.90 2.82 13.96
CA GLY A 265 -23.09 3.77 12.87
C GLY A 265 -22.13 4.96 12.87
N GLY A 266 -21.28 5.13 13.88
CA GLY A 266 -20.22 6.14 13.88
C GLY A 266 -19.11 5.82 12.89
N ARG A 267 -18.25 6.79 12.60
CA ARG A 267 -17.22 6.71 11.55
C ARG A 267 -15.86 6.45 12.13
N ILE A 268 -15.12 5.61 11.45
CA ILE A 268 -13.79 5.16 11.86
C ILE A 268 -12.81 5.46 10.75
N ALA A 269 -11.70 6.14 11.07
CA ALA A 269 -10.63 6.41 10.11
C ALA A 269 -9.25 6.21 10.72
N PHE A 270 -8.39 5.47 10.02
CA PHE A 270 -7.07 5.12 10.55
C PHE A 270 -5.98 5.22 9.49
N ALA A 271 -4.87 5.86 9.86
CA ALA A 271 -3.61 5.78 9.11
C ALA A 271 -2.75 4.65 9.69
N LEU A 272 -2.48 3.63 8.87
CA LEU A 272 -1.92 2.35 9.30
C LEU A 272 -0.70 1.97 8.48
N ASN A 273 0.08 1.01 8.97
CA ASN A 273 1.02 0.29 8.13
C ASN A 273 0.27 -0.56 7.09
N ALA A 274 0.62 -0.45 5.81
CA ALA A 274 -0.04 -1.19 4.73
C ALA A 274 0.19 -2.71 4.78
N GLY A 275 1.01 -3.20 5.72
CA GLY A 275 1.14 -4.61 6.00
C GLY A 275 -0.19 -5.29 6.35
N LEU A 276 -1.16 -4.55 6.91
CA LEU A 276 -2.53 -5.05 7.10
C LEU A 276 -3.19 -5.43 5.77
N LEU A 277 -2.89 -4.73 4.68
CA LEU A 277 -3.44 -4.99 3.35
C LEU A 277 -2.71 -6.14 2.63
N PHE A 278 -1.37 -6.19 2.73
CA PHE A 278 -0.57 -7.00 1.81
C PHE A 278 0.12 -8.22 2.44
N LYS A 279 0.34 -8.29 3.75
CA LYS A 279 0.99 -9.46 4.35
C LYS A 279 0.10 -10.70 4.20
N GLN A 280 0.71 -11.79 3.70
CA GLN A 280 0.03 -13.06 3.43
C GLN A 280 0.19 -14.11 4.54
N SER A 281 0.89 -13.79 5.63
CA SER A 281 0.96 -14.69 6.79
C SER A 281 -0.43 -14.91 7.40
N ASN A 282 -0.72 -16.13 7.89
CA ASN A 282 -1.99 -16.47 8.54
C ASN A 282 -2.46 -15.47 9.60
N VAL A 283 -1.53 -14.88 10.37
CA VAL A 283 -1.86 -13.87 11.39
C VAL A 283 -2.43 -12.60 10.73
N ALA A 284 -1.78 -12.10 9.68
CA ALA A 284 -2.19 -10.88 9.00
C ALA A 284 -3.48 -11.07 8.19
N THR A 285 -3.63 -12.20 7.51
CA THR A 285 -4.84 -12.52 6.73
C THR A 285 -6.05 -12.72 7.65
N ASN A 286 -5.87 -13.41 8.79
CA ASN A 286 -6.91 -13.54 9.81
C ASN A 286 -7.29 -12.19 10.43
N ALA A 287 -6.32 -11.33 10.76
CA ALA A 287 -6.62 -9.99 11.29
C ALA A 287 -7.46 -9.17 10.31
N ARG A 288 -7.06 -9.14 9.02
CA ARG A 288 -7.81 -8.44 7.97
C ARG A 288 -9.22 -9.01 7.80
N SER A 289 -9.35 -10.34 7.73
CA SER A 289 -10.65 -11.01 7.58
C SER A 289 -11.59 -10.74 8.75
N GLN A 290 -11.06 -10.76 9.98
CA GLN A 290 -11.82 -10.47 11.19
C GLN A 290 -12.29 -9.01 11.24
N LEU A 291 -11.46 -8.05 10.84
CA LEU A 291 -11.87 -6.64 10.77
C LEU A 291 -12.95 -6.41 9.70
N LEU A 292 -12.83 -7.05 8.53
CA LEU A 292 -13.85 -7.05 7.46
C LEU A 292 -15.15 -7.77 7.86
N GLN A 293 -15.15 -8.54 8.95
CA GLN A 293 -16.35 -9.15 9.52
C GLN A 293 -16.96 -8.27 10.62
N ALA A 294 -16.12 -7.49 11.31
CA ALA A 294 -16.54 -6.70 12.46
C ALA A 294 -17.25 -5.40 12.06
N PHE A 295 -16.76 -4.70 11.04
CA PHE A 295 -17.32 -3.41 10.62
C PHE A 295 -17.26 -3.17 9.11
N GLN A 296 -18.09 -2.25 8.62
CA GLN A 296 -18.18 -1.86 7.22
C GLN A 296 -17.00 -0.97 6.84
N TRP A 297 -16.13 -1.45 5.95
CA TRP A 297 -15.12 -0.59 5.32
C TRP A 297 -15.82 0.20 4.22
N THR A 298 -15.60 1.51 4.11
CA THR A 298 -16.18 2.31 3.01
C THR A 298 -15.13 2.60 1.95
N GLY A 299 -13.89 2.85 2.37
CA GLY A 299 -12.79 3.15 1.47
C GLY A 299 -11.43 2.80 2.06
N VAL A 300 -10.50 2.43 1.19
CA VAL A 300 -9.09 2.21 1.54
C VAL A 300 -8.22 2.94 0.53
N LEU A 301 -7.43 3.90 0.99
CA LEU A 301 -6.38 4.53 0.20
C LEU A 301 -5.04 3.86 0.50
N ASN A 302 -4.47 3.20 -0.50
CA ASN A 302 -3.18 2.55 -0.45
C ASN A 302 -2.04 3.53 -0.80
N GLY A 303 -1.30 3.95 0.22
CA GLY A 303 -0.13 4.81 0.08
C GLY A 303 1.20 4.09 -0.17
N ALA A 304 1.21 2.78 -0.43
CA ALA A 304 2.45 2.00 -0.53
C ALA A 304 3.39 2.48 -1.65
N GLU A 305 2.85 2.97 -2.78
CA GLU A 305 3.66 3.55 -3.86
C GLU A 305 4.17 4.96 -3.52
N LEU A 306 3.46 5.70 -2.68
CA LEU A 306 3.79 7.05 -2.24
C LEU A 306 4.79 7.09 -1.08
N ARG A 307 5.27 5.94 -0.61
CA ARG A 307 6.36 5.90 0.38
C ARG A 307 7.60 6.58 -0.20
N ARG A 308 8.30 7.38 0.61
CA ARG A 308 9.45 8.20 0.19
C ARG A 308 9.12 9.33 -0.79
N ASP A 309 7.85 9.60 -1.06
CA ASP A 309 7.38 10.80 -1.77
C ASP A 309 7.15 11.95 -0.77
N ASP A 310 7.01 13.18 -1.27
CA ASP A 310 6.77 14.38 -0.46
C ASP A 310 5.33 14.45 0.10
N VAL A 311 4.43 13.56 -0.36
CA VAL A 311 3.09 13.35 0.23
C VAL A 311 3.16 13.06 1.72
N TRP A 312 4.07 12.16 2.14
CA TRP A 312 4.32 11.88 3.56
C TRP A 312 5.82 11.92 3.84
N PRO A 313 6.37 13.12 4.12
CA PRO A 313 7.81 13.30 4.24
C PRO A 313 8.41 12.41 5.31
N LYS A 314 9.57 11.81 5.00
CA LYS A 314 10.36 10.96 5.91
C LYS A 314 9.70 9.63 6.31
N VAL A 315 8.57 9.25 5.70
CA VAL A 315 7.98 7.91 5.85
C VAL A 315 8.51 6.99 4.75
N GLU A 316 9.23 5.94 5.17
CA GLU A 316 9.72 4.89 4.27
C GLU A 316 8.89 3.60 4.32
N ALA A 317 8.11 3.43 5.39
CA ALA A 317 7.20 2.31 5.55
C ALA A 317 5.99 2.49 4.62
N PRO A 318 5.47 1.40 4.03
CA PRO A 318 4.24 1.48 3.27
C PRO A 318 3.07 1.78 4.22
N PHE A 319 2.20 2.72 3.85
CA PHE A 319 1.06 3.15 4.66
C PHE A 319 -0.26 2.96 3.91
N ALA A 320 -1.36 2.91 4.67
CA ALA A 320 -2.72 2.87 4.15
C ALA A 320 -3.61 3.76 5.01
N LEU A 321 -4.62 4.38 4.40
CA LEU A 321 -5.69 5.09 5.09
C LEU A 321 -6.95 4.23 4.95
N ILE A 322 -7.56 3.82 6.05
CA ILE A 322 -8.78 3.01 6.06
C ILE A 322 -9.91 3.86 6.61
N PHE A 323 -11.06 3.82 5.95
CA PHE A 323 -12.30 4.47 6.34
C PHE A 323 -13.40 3.43 6.50
N GLY A 324 -14.29 3.62 7.46
CA GLY A 324 -15.42 2.74 7.65
C GLY A 324 -16.46 3.26 8.62
N VAL A 325 -17.53 2.49 8.74
CA VAL A 325 -18.67 2.73 9.62
C VAL A 325 -18.71 1.60 10.64
N ASN A 326 -18.89 1.93 11.92
CA ASN A 326 -19.03 0.96 13.02
C ASN A 326 -20.39 0.26 12.97
N THR A 327 -20.59 -0.52 11.92
CA THR A 327 -21.78 -1.30 11.64
C THR A 327 -21.33 -2.63 11.09
N LYS A 328 -21.95 -3.72 11.55
CA LYS A 328 -21.64 -5.04 11.00
C LYS A 328 -21.94 -5.06 9.49
N PRO A 329 -21.02 -5.50 8.63
CA PRO A 329 -21.23 -5.53 7.19
C PRO A 329 -22.27 -6.56 6.77
N GLU A 330 -23.03 -6.22 5.73
CA GLU A 330 -23.91 -7.13 5.00
C GLU A 330 -23.09 -8.14 4.18
N GLU A 331 -23.73 -9.20 3.65
CA GLU A 331 -23.00 -10.26 2.93
C GLU A 331 -22.37 -9.77 1.63
N ASP A 332 -23.05 -8.86 0.92
CA ASP A 332 -22.67 -8.22 -0.32
C ASP A 332 -22.03 -6.83 -0.12
N HIS A 333 -21.60 -6.52 1.12
CA HIS A 333 -20.98 -5.24 1.44
C HIS A 333 -19.75 -4.97 0.56
N GLN A 334 -19.73 -3.78 -0.02
CA GLN A 334 -18.69 -3.31 -0.95
C GLN A 334 -17.92 -2.13 -0.36
N PHE A 335 -16.67 -1.98 -0.80
CA PHE A 335 -15.83 -0.83 -0.47
C PHE A 335 -14.91 -0.48 -1.63
N TYR A 336 -14.44 0.77 -1.65
CA TYR A 336 -13.50 1.22 -2.67
C TYR A 336 -12.04 1.06 -2.25
N PHE A 337 -11.18 0.63 -3.17
CA PHE A 337 -9.75 0.50 -2.95
C PHE A 337 -8.97 1.34 -3.96
N TYR A 338 -8.33 2.41 -3.48
CA TYR A 338 -7.62 3.36 -4.32
C TYR A 338 -6.11 3.22 -4.14
N SER A 339 -5.40 3.05 -5.25
CA SER A 339 -3.93 3.01 -5.27
C SER A 339 -3.36 4.16 -6.12
N PRO A 340 -3.15 5.35 -5.54
CA PRO A 340 -2.54 6.46 -6.26
C PRO A 340 -1.13 6.11 -6.75
N HIS A 341 -0.82 6.57 -7.96
CA HIS A 341 0.50 6.45 -8.55
C HIS A 341 1.33 7.71 -8.34
N THR A 342 2.66 7.54 -8.25
CA THR A 342 3.57 8.68 -8.30
C THR A 342 3.58 9.30 -9.71
N ASP A 343 3.32 10.60 -9.79
CA ASP A 343 3.39 11.42 -11.01
C ASP A 343 4.10 12.75 -10.70
N LYS A 344 4.57 13.50 -11.70
CA LYS A 344 5.15 14.84 -11.52
C LYS A 344 4.25 15.79 -10.74
N SER A 345 2.92 15.60 -10.83
CA SER A 345 1.93 16.36 -10.07
C SER A 345 1.91 16.03 -8.56
N SER A 346 2.44 14.88 -8.12
CA SER A 346 2.56 14.53 -6.69
C SER A 346 3.43 15.51 -5.91
N LYS A 347 4.46 16.07 -6.56
CA LYS A 347 5.31 17.13 -6.00
C LYS A 347 4.57 18.43 -5.71
N GLN A 348 3.39 18.62 -6.30
CA GLN A 348 2.49 19.74 -6.02
C GLN A 348 1.39 19.35 -5.03
N GLY A 349 1.48 18.18 -4.40
CA GLY A 349 0.47 17.64 -3.49
C GLY A 349 -0.77 17.09 -4.19
N ARG A 350 -0.75 16.89 -5.52
CA ARG A 350 -1.89 16.33 -6.27
C ARG A 350 -1.72 14.83 -6.46
N MET A 351 -2.78 14.07 -6.20
CA MET A 351 -2.83 12.64 -6.50
C MET A 351 -3.75 12.41 -7.70
N ARG A 352 -3.51 11.33 -8.45
CA ARG A 352 -4.43 10.83 -9.47
C ARG A 352 -4.90 9.44 -9.08
N ILE A 353 -6.19 9.19 -9.29
CA ILE A 353 -6.84 7.91 -9.10
C ILE A 353 -6.96 7.26 -10.49
N ASP A 354 -6.48 6.02 -10.58
CA ASP A 354 -6.67 5.23 -11.79
C ASP A 354 -8.15 4.88 -11.95
N ALA A 355 -8.71 5.04 -13.15
CA ALA A 355 -10.06 4.60 -13.47
C ALA A 355 -10.31 3.11 -13.16
N GLU A 356 -9.29 2.25 -13.22
CA GLU A 356 -9.43 0.85 -12.78
C GLU A 356 -9.72 0.73 -11.28
N SER A 357 -9.25 1.67 -10.46
CA SER A 357 -9.53 1.73 -9.02
C SER A 357 -10.94 2.26 -8.69
N ALA A 358 -11.74 2.66 -9.69
CA ALA A 358 -13.11 3.14 -9.49
C ALA A 358 -14.13 2.01 -9.32
N HIS A 359 -13.71 0.75 -9.38
CA HIS A 359 -14.57 -0.40 -9.16
C HIS A 359 -14.60 -0.80 -7.68
N PRO A 360 -15.79 -0.96 -7.07
CA PRO A 360 -15.89 -1.46 -5.72
C PRO A 360 -15.49 -2.94 -5.63
N ILE A 361 -15.02 -3.34 -4.45
CA ILE A 361 -14.64 -4.72 -4.13
C ILE A 361 -15.61 -5.25 -3.08
N TYR A 362 -16.09 -6.48 -3.27
CA TYR A 362 -16.85 -7.17 -2.23
C TYR A 362 -15.94 -7.56 -1.06
N ALA A 363 -16.37 -7.23 0.16
CA ALA A 363 -15.64 -7.63 1.37
C ALA A 363 -15.52 -9.15 1.51
N SER A 364 -16.51 -9.90 1.00
CA SER A 364 -16.50 -11.37 0.93
C SER A 364 -15.37 -11.90 0.06
N ASP A 365 -15.16 -11.32 -1.13
CA ASP A 365 -14.09 -11.74 -2.05
C ASP A 365 -12.72 -11.54 -1.43
N LEU A 366 -12.48 -10.42 -0.73
CA LEU A 366 -11.21 -10.19 -0.05
C LEU A 366 -10.99 -11.15 1.14
N ARG A 367 -12.04 -11.58 1.83
CA ARG A 367 -11.94 -12.59 2.88
C ARG A 367 -11.58 -13.98 2.32
N GLN A 368 -12.08 -14.30 1.13
CA GLN A 368 -11.80 -15.57 0.44
C GLN A 368 -10.44 -15.57 -0.25
N ASN A 369 -10.04 -14.42 -0.80
CA ASN A 369 -8.83 -14.23 -1.60
C ASN A 369 -7.92 -13.16 -0.94
N PRO A 370 -7.07 -13.53 0.03
CA PRO A 370 -6.23 -12.57 0.76
C PRO A 370 -5.22 -11.80 -0.11
N TRP A 371 -4.92 -12.26 -1.32
CA TRP A 371 -4.04 -11.63 -2.29
C TRP A 371 -4.74 -10.56 -3.15
N LEU A 372 -6.08 -10.45 -3.10
CA LEU A 372 -6.87 -9.61 -4.02
C LEU A 372 -6.42 -8.14 -4.05
N LEU A 373 -6.25 -7.50 -2.89
CA LEU A 373 -5.77 -6.11 -2.84
C LEU A 373 -4.36 -5.94 -3.42
N LYS A 374 -3.52 -6.97 -3.30
CA LYS A 374 -2.16 -6.94 -3.87
C LYS A 374 -2.21 -7.04 -5.39
N ALA A 375 -3.07 -7.90 -5.93
CA ALA A 375 -3.30 -8.04 -7.35
C ALA A 375 -3.88 -6.75 -7.97
N LEU A 376 -4.86 -6.13 -7.31
CA LEU A 376 -5.44 -4.86 -7.77
C LEU A 376 -4.49 -3.66 -7.61
N PHE A 377 -3.52 -3.73 -6.69
CA PHE A 377 -2.51 -2.70 -6.56
C PHE A 377 -1.45 -2.77 -7.68
N ARG A 378 -0.97 -3.98 -8.03
CA ARG A 378 0.13 -4.14 -9.00
C ARG A 378 -0.30 -4.66 -10.38
N GLY A 379 -1.58 -4.90 -10.58
CA GLY A 379 -2.18 -5.35 -11.82
C GLY A 379 -3.54 -4.69 -12.04
N SER A 380 -4.41 -5.39 -12.75
CA SER A 380 -5.76 -4.99 -13.13
C SER A 380 -6.79 -6.07 -12.81
N ARG A 381 -8.08 -5.83 -13.07
CA ARG A 381 -9.11 -6.88 -12.99
C ARG A 381 -8.85 -8.07 -13.93
N LEU A 382 -8.17 -7.87 -15.05
CA LEU A 382 -7.75 -8.99 -15.92
C LEU A 382 -6.64 -9.82 -15.28
N ASP A 383 -5.74 -9.19 -14.53
CA ASP A 383 -4.72 -9.89 -13.76
C ASP A 383 -5.33 -10.71 -12.61
N VAL A 384 -6.40 -10.22 -11.98
CA VAL A 384 -7.14 -10.97 -10.94
C VAL A 384 -7.70 -12.27 -11.52
N VAL A 385 -8.43 -12.19 -12.64
CA VAL A 385 -9.00 -13.37 -13.32
C VAL A 385 -7.92 -14.34 -13.76
N LEU A 386 -6.80 -13.82 -14.29
CA LEU A 386 -5.67 -14.66 -14.69
C LEU A 386 -5.00 -15.31 -13.47
N LEU A 387 -4.91 -14.62 -12.34
CA LEU A 387 -4.29 -15.15 -11.13
C LEU A 387 -5.14 -16.27 -10.53
N GLU A 388 -6.46 -16.14 -10.54
CA GLU A 388 -7.38 -17.23 -10.17
C GLU A 388 -7.14 -18.47 -11.04
N LYS A 389 -7.05 -18.29 -12.37
CA LYS A 389 -6.73 -19.37 -13.31
C LYS A 389 -5.39 -20.05 -12.99
N ILE A 390 -4.37 -19.28 -12.61
CA ILE A 390 -3.05 -19.82 -12.22
C ILE A 390 -3.13 -20.55 -10.88
N LEU A 391 -3.85 -20.01 -9.89
CA LEU A 391 -4.09 -20.66 -8.60
C LEU A 391 -4.85 -21.99 -8.73
N ASP A 392 -5.74 -22.09 -9.70
CA ASP A 392 -6.51 -23.31 -10.00
C ASP A 392 -5.73 -24.33 -10.86
N ALA A 393 -4.57 -23.94 -11.43
CA ALA A 393 -3.81 -24.81 -12.32
C ALA A 393 -3.17 -26.01 -11.60
N GLY A 394 -2.98 -25.93 -10.28
CA GLY A 394 -2.42 -27.02 -9.50
C GLY A 394 -2.20 -26.67 -8.03
N PRO A 395 -1.78 -27.65 -7.22
CA PRO A 395 -1.45 -27.40 -5.82
C PRO A 395 -0.24 -26.47 -5.69
N PRO A 396 -0.10 -25.77 -4.53
CA PRO A 396 1.14 -25.07 -4.18
C PRO A 396 2.36 -25.99 -4.27
N LEU A 397 3.50 -25.47 -4.72
CA LEU A 397 4.79 -26.18 -4.81
C LEU A 397 5.11 -26.97 -3.54
N GLU A 398 4.98 -26.35 -2.36
CA GLU A 398 5.24 -27.03 -1.08
C GLU A 398 4.31 -28.23 -0.89
N SER A 399 3.04 -28.11 -1.26
CA SER A 399 2.06 -29.20 -1.13
C SER A 399 2.23 -30.29 -2.19
N TYR A 400 2.67 -29.93 -3.40
CA TYR A 400 2.95 -30.88 -4.48
C TYR A 400 4.15 -31.76 -4.15
N TRP A 401 5.20 -31.13 -3.63
CA TRP A 401 6.49 -31.78 -3.42
C TRP A 401 6.70 -32.38 -2.03
N GLY A 402 5.85 -32.08 -1.05
CA GLY A 402 5.84 -32.92 0.15
C GLY A 402 4.96 -32.49 1.30
N LYS A 403 4.73 -33.46 2.19
CA LYS A 403 4.84 -33.17 3.63
C LYS A 403 6.14 -33.71 4.26
N GLU A 404 6.89 -34.62 3.60
CA GLU A 404 8.13 -35.20 4.16
C GLU A 404 9.35 -35.26 3.22
N GLU A 405 9.22 -34.90 1.94
CA GLU A 405 10.28 -35.14 0.92
C GLU A 405 10.97 -33.87 0.37
N LEU A 406 10.33 -32.69 0.48
CA LEU A 406 10.96 -31.42 0.13
C LEU A 406 11.37 -30.61 1.35
N TYR A 407 12.66 -30.27 1.41
CA TYR A 407 13.18 -29.35 2.41
C TYR A 407 13.46 -28.00 1.76
N PHE A 408 12.73 -26.98 2.22
CA PHE A 408 13.03 -25.59 1.88
C PHE A 408 14.08 -25.04 2.86
N ALA A 409 15.24 -24.69 2.31
CA ALA A 409 16.36 -24.19 3.07
C ALA A 409 16.50 -22.67 2.91
N GLU A 410 16.24 -21.92 3.98
CA GLU A 410 16.70 -20.55 4.09
C GLU A 410 17.94 -20.53 5.01
N ASN A 411 19.12 -20.33 4.44
CA ASN A 411 20.34 -20.28 5.24
C ASN A 411 20.74 -18.83 5.57
N GLN A 412 21.14 -18.54 6.81
CA GLN A 412 21.45 -17.18 7.27
C GLN A 412 22.95 -16.98 7.55
N VAL A 413 23.43 -15.76 7.34
CA VAL A 413 24.83 -15.34 7.50
C VAL A 413 25.30 -15.47 8.95
N ALA A 414 26.59 -15.77 9.12
CA ALA A 414 27.31 -15.66 10.39
C ALA A 414 27.19 -14.24 10.97
N THR A 415 26.79 -14.11 12.24
CA THR A 415 26.74 -12.82 12.96
C THR A 415 27.37 -12.98 14.33
N ASN A 416 28.06 -11.95 14.81
CA ASN A 416 28.83 -11.92 16.07
C ASN A 416 28.02 -12.14 17.38
N SER A 417 26.74 -12.52 17.31
CA SER A 417 25.91 -12.79 18.49
C SER A 417 24.95 -13.96 18.24
N GLY A 418 24.90 -14.93 19.16
CA GLY A 418 23.97 -16.07 19.09
C GLY A 418 24.42 -17.22 18.18
N GLU A 419 25.73 -17.43 18.04
CA GLU A 419 26.33 -18.44 17.17
C GLU A 419 26.07 -19.89 17.64
N ARG A 420 25.69 -20.76 16.72
CA ARG A 420 25.47 -22.21 16.89
C ARG A 420 26.45 -23.01 16.03
N ASP A 421 26.67 -24.26 16.41
CA ASP A 421 27.55 -25.17 15.69
C ASP A 421 27.06 -25.43 14.25
N ALA A 422 27.97 -25.29 13.28
CA ALA A 422 27.74 -25.51 11.86
C ALA A 422 28.81 -26.42 11.26
N SER A 423 29.44 -27.26 12.10
CA SER A 423 30.55 -28.14 11.74
C SER A 423 30.27 -29.11 10.60
N PHE A 424 29.02 -29.54 10.45
CA PHE A 424 28.58 -30.40 9.34
C PHE A 424 28.69 -29.73 7.96
N LEU A 425 28.87 -28.41 7.89
CA LEU A 425 29.11 -27.69 6.63
C LEU A 425 30.59 -27.57 6.27
N TYR A 426 31.51 -27.88 7.19
CA TYR A 426 32.93 -27.70 6.96
C TYR A 426 33.38 -28.47 5.71
N ARG A 427 34.19 -27.79 4.88
CA ARG A 427 34.76 -28.32 3.63
C ARG A 427 33.74 -28.55 2.49
N LEU A 428 32.46 -28.28 2.69
CA LEU A 428 31.53 -28.17 1.57
C LEU A 428 31.91 -26.96 0.70
N PRO A 429 31.76 -27.03 -0.63
CA PRO A 429 31.76 -25.85 -1.48
C PRO A 429 30.80 -24.79 -0.93
N TYR A 430 31.26 -23.56 -0.86
CA TYR A 430 30.53 -22.41 -0.34
C TYR A 430 30.20 -21.48 -1.49
N PHE A 431 28.96 -21.57 -1.94
CA PHE A 431 28.40 -20.70 -2.95
C PHE A 431 28.37 -19.27 -2.42
N PHE A 432 29.26 -18.42 -2.91
CA PHE A 432 29.26 -17.00 -2.58
C PHE A 432 29.28 -16.18 -3.87
N HIS A 433 28.11 -15.70 -4.27
CA HIS A 433 28.04 -14.72 -5.35
C HIS A 433 28.28 -13.31 -4.78
N GLY A 434 29.50 -12.81 -4.96
CA GLY A 434 29.93 -11.49 -4.49
C GLY A 434 29.35 -10.38 -5.36
N LEU A 435 28.10 -9.98 -5.12
CA LEU A 435 27.58 -8.73 -5.68
C LEU A 435 27.67 -7.60 -4.64
N PRO A 436 28.60 -6.64 -4.79
CA PRO A 436 28.48 -5.38 -4.07
C PRO A 436 27.18 -4.68 -4.48
N TYR A 437 26.66 -3.89 -3.56
CA TYR A 437 25.47 -3.05 -3.68
C TYR A 437 25.25 -2.47 -5.09
N LEU A 438 24.00 -2.59 -5.58
CA LEU A 438 23.32 -1.66 -6.49
C LEU A 438 24.22 -0.99 -7.53
N THR A 439 24.35 -1.59 -8.71
CA THR A 439 24.28 -0.97 -10.05
C THR A 439 25.08 -1.81 -11.03
N ILE A 440 24.44 -2.17 -12.15
CA ILE A 440 25.04 -2.71 -13.37
C ILE A 440 25.51 -4.16 -13.23
N TYR A 441 24.74 -5.12 -13.74
CA TYR A 441 25.23 -6.17 -14.64
C TYR A 441 24.00 -6.78 -15.33
N GLU A 442 23.93 -6.64 -16.64
CA GLU A 442 23.00 -7.37 -17.53
C GLU A 442 23.63 -8.70 -18.01
N ASP A 443 24.90 -8.96 -17.64
CA ASP A 443 25.71 -10.11 -18.08
C ASP A 443 26.25 -10.91 -16.86
N ILE A 444 25.37 -11.49 -16.05
CA ILE A 444 25.80 -12.47 -15.04
C ILE A 444 25.39 -13.87 -15.51
N ASP A 445 26.33 -14.60 -16.09
CA ASP A 445 26.20 -16.04 -16.28
C ASP A 445 26.24 -16.70 -14.89
N PHE A 446 25.07 -17.15 -14.45
CA PHE A 446 24.89 -17.87 -13.19
C PHE A 446 24.95 -19.37 -13.50
N THR A 447 26.16 -19.91 -13.59
CA THR A 447 26.39 -21.35 -13.61
C THR A 447 27.32 -21.71 -12.45
N ILE A 448 26.91 -22.69 -11.65
CA ILE A 448 27.66 -23.16 -10.51
C ILE A 448 28.84 -24.00 -11.01
N ASP A 449 30.00 -23.36 -11.13
CA ASP A 449 31.28 -24.04 -11.35
C ASP A 449 31.93 -24.41 -10.01
N VAL A 450 31.78 -25.67 -9.60
CA VAL A 450 32.26 -26.17 -8.31
C VAL A 450 33.76 -25.95 -8.10
N GLU A 451 34.56 -26.02 -9.16
CA GLU A 451 36.02 -25.90 -9.07
C GLU A 451 36.46 -24.48 -8.69
N LYS A 452 35.59 -23.49 -8.94
CA LYS A 452 35.83 -22.08 -8.62
C LYS A 452 35.28 -21.68 -7.26
N LEU A 453 34.55 -22.55 -6.56
CA LEU A 453 33.92 -22.21 -5.29
C LEU A 453 34.91 -22.29 -4.12
N PRO A 454 34.92 -21.30 -3.21
CA PRO A 454 35.63 -21.42 -1.95
C PRO A 454 34.99 -22.53 -1.10
N ILE A 455 35.70 -23.03 -0.09
CA ILE A 455 35.15 -23.98 0.87
C ILE A 455 34.56 -23.27 2.08
N PHE A 456 33.57 -23.87 2.73
CA PHE A 456 33.06 -23.39 4.01
C PHE A 456 34.12 -23.61 5.10
N GLU A 457 34.66 -22.50 5.61
CA GLU A 457 35.80 -22.47 6.53
C GLU A 457 35.52 -23.16 7.87
N GLU A 458 36.52 -23.90 8.36
CA GLU A 458 36.50 -24.49 9.71
C GLU A 458 36.42 -23.38 10.77
N GLY A 459 35.62 -23.61 11.82
CA GLY A 459 35.39 -22.63 12.90
C GLY A 459 34.32 -21.58 12.58
N ARG A 460 33.85 -21.47 11.33
CA ARG A 460 32.72 -20.59 10.99
C ARG A 460 31.43 -21.11 11.64
N LYS A 461 30.68 -20.21 12.28
CA LYS A 461 29.41 -20.52 12.96
C LYS A 461 28.25 -19.78 12.33
N LEU A 462 27.05 -20.33 12.48
CA LEU A 462 25.82 -19.74 11.97
C LEU A 462 24.85 -19.46 13.11
N ARG A 463 24.01 -18.44 12.99
CA ARG A 463 23.00 -18.12 14.01
C ARG A 463 21.88 -19.18 14.07
N TRP A 464 21.53 -19.72 12.91
CA TRP A 464 20.46 -20.71 12.74
C TRP A 464 20.85 -21.74 11.66
N PRO A 465 21.87 -22.59 11.91
CA PRO A 465 22.22 -23.66 10.99
C PRO A 465 20.99 -24.54 10.73
N ARG A 466 20.81 -24.94 9.48
CA ARG A 466 19.76 -25.85 9.08
C ARG A 466 20.19 -27.30 9.25
N ARG A 467 19.28 -28.24 9.00
CA ARG A 467 19.62 -29.66 9.05
C ARG A 467 20.58 -30.02 7.90
N PRO A 468 21.54 -30.94 8.08
CA PRO A 468 22.53 -31.27 7.06
C PRO A 468 21.93 -31.68 5.71
N GLU A 469 20.76 -32.32 5.71
CA GLU A 469 20.06 -32.81 4.53
C GLU A 469 19.70 -31.68 3.56
N MET A 470 19.55 -30.45 4.05
CA MET A 470 19.20 -29.27 3.25
C MET A 470 20.30 -28.80 2.28
N TYR A 471 21.51 -29.34 2.41
CA TYR A 471 22.68 -28.96 1.60
C TYR A 471 23.11 -30.06 0.65
N LYS A 472 22.42 -31.21 0.67
CA LYS A 472 22.74 -32.34 -0.19
C LYS A 472 22.24 -32.11 -1.61
N ALA A 473 22.93 -32.69 -2.58
CA ALA A 473 22.46 -32.75 -3.95
C ALA A 473 21.47 -33.90 -4.22
N PRO A 474 20.67 -33.81 -5.30
CA PRO A 474 20.48 -32.62 -6.12
C PRO A 474 19.80 -31.48 -5.34
N LEU A 475 20.14 -30.22 -5.70
CA LEU A 475 19.62 -29.02 -5.04
C LEU A 475 19.34 -27.93 -6.06
N LEU A 476 18.10 -27.43 -6.12
CA LEU A 476 17.77 -26.23 -6.89
C LEU A 476 18.01 -25.00 -6.02
N LEU A 477 18.95 -24.15 -6.41
CA LEU A 477 19.20 -22.86 -5.78
C LEU A 477 18.39 -21.78 -6.47
N ILE A 478 17.75 -20.91 -5.70
CA ILE A 478 16.95 -19.78 -6.21
C ILE A 478 17.43 -18.51 -5.53
N GLU A 479 17.76 -17.50 -6.32
CA GLU A 479 18.12 -16.18 -5.81
C GLU A 479 16.87 -15.42 -5.34
N THR A 480 16.89 -14.95 -4.09
CA THR A 480 15.74 -14.26 -3.47
C THR A 480 15.61 -12.81 -3.92
N ARG A 481 16.60 -12.25 -4.63
CA ARG A 481 16.56 -10.87 -5.12
C ARG A 481 15.84 -10.84 -6.45
N ALA A 482 14.74 -10.09 -6.52
CA ALA A 482 14.07 -9.85 -7.79
C ALA A 482 14.90 -8.82 -8.57
N LEU A 483 15.66 -9.24 -9.58
CA LEU A 483 16.42 -8.30 -10.39
C LEU A 483 15.47 -7.48 -11.31
N PRO A 484 15.57 -6.14 -11.30
CA PRO A 484 14.71 -5.22 -12.05
C PRO A 484 14.47 -5.57 -13.54
N ARG A 485 15.52 -6.00 -14.24
CA ARG A 485 15.52 -6.16 -15.71
C ARG A 485 15.67 -7.60 -16.20
N SER A 486 15.79 -8.54 -15.28
CA SER A 486 15.89 -9.94 -15.68
C SER A 486 14.51 -10.45 -16.07
N PRO A 487 14.34 -11.06 -17.26
CA PRO A 487 13.09 -11.74 -17.61
C PRO A 487 12.87 -12.99 -16.74
N LYS A 488 13.91 -13.44 -16.03
CA LYS A 488 13.93 -14.67 -15.23
C LYS A 488 14.30 -14.41 -13.77
N VAL A 489 13.90 -15.33 -12.89
CA VAL A 489 14.53 -15.50 -11.59
C VAL A 489 15.84 -16.25 -11.79
N TYR A 490 16.89 -15.86 -11.07
CA TYR A 490 18.18 -16.57 -11.14
C TYR A 490 18.12 -17.84 -10.31
N ASP A 491 18.52 -18.93 -10.94
CA ASP A 491 18.46 -20.26 -10.37
C ASP A 491 19.54 -21.15 -11.01
N ASP A 492 19.90 -22.23 -10.32
CA ASP A 492 20.72 -23.29 -10.90
C ASP A 492 20.55 -24.60 -10.13
N ILE A 493 20.80 -25.74 -10.79
CA ILE A 493 20.74 -27.07 -10.21
C ILE A 493 22.15 -27.51 -9.82
N ALA A 494 22.42 -27.55 -8.51
CA ALA A 494 23.64 -28.14 -7.99
C ALA A 494 23.52 -29.67 -7.95
N HIS A 495 24.42 -30.34 -8.67
CA HIS A 495 24.54 -31.80 -8.69
C HIS A 495 25.54 -32.34 -7.64
N PHE A 496 25.97 -31.51 -6.69
CA PHE A 496 26.88 -31.85 -5.60
C PHE A 496 26.49 -31.11 -4.30
N ASP A 497 26.89 -31.66 -3.16
CA ASP A 497 26.59 -31.06 -1.85
C ASP A 497 27.22 -29.66 -1.74
N ILE A 498 26.40 -28.65 -1.43
CA ILE A 498 26.81 -27.25 -1.48
C ILE A 498 26.20 -26.44 -0.34
N SER A 499 27.03 -25.58 0.25
CA SER A 499 26.60 -24.60 1.23
C SER A 499 26.39 -23.23 0.58
N PHE A 500 25.35 -22.49 0.99
CA PHE A 500 24.99 -21.20 0.39
C PHE A 500 24.48 -20.24 1.48
N PRO A 501 24.67 -18.91 1.35
CA PRO A 501 24.15 -17.90 2.28
C PRO A 501 22.83 -17.28 1.77
N ARG A 502 22.27 -16.34 2.55
CA ARG A 502 21.39 -15.31 1.96
C ARG A 502 22.17 -14.54 0.88
N PRO A 503 21.57 -14.23 -0.28
CA PRO A 503 20.14 -14.27 -0.58
C PRO A 503 19.75 -15.47 -1.47
N PHE A 504 20.05 -16.71 -1.08
CA PHE A 504 19.58 -17.90 -1.81
C PHE A 504 18.64 -18.76 -0.95
N TYR A 505 17.63 -19.33 -1.61
CA TYR A 505 16.86 -20.46 -1.11
C TYR A 505 17.35 -21.74 -1.79
N GLY A 506 17.38 -22.86 -1.05
CA GLY A 506 17.65 -24.18 -1.60
C GLY A 506 16.43 -25.08 -1.50
N LEU A 507 16.08 -25.74 -2.60
CA LEU A 507 15.06 -26.78 -2.67
C LEU A 507 15.77 -28.12 -2.84
N ASN A 508 15.65 -28.99 -1.84
CA ASN A 508 16.27 -30.32 -1.83
C ASN A 508 15.22 -31.41 -1.99
N ALA A 509 15.55 -32.42 -2.81
CA ALA A 509 14.78 -33.63 -3.05
C ALA A 509 15.70 -34.85 -3.11
N HIS A 510 16.77 -34.88 -2.29
CA HIS A 510 17.88 -35.84 -2.47
C HIS A 510 17.48 -37.31 -2.41
N ASP A 511 16.39 -37.62 -1.71
CA ASP A 511 15.86 -38.98 -1.56
C ASP A 511 14.73 -39.32 -2.56
N HIS A 512 14.41 -38.42 -3.50
CA HIS A 512 13.29 -38.60 -4.43
C HIS A 512 13.73 -39.28 -5.74
N GLU A 513 13.08 -40.40 -6.11
CA GLU A 513 13.48 -41.22 -7.27
C GLU A 513 13.51 -40.44 -8.60
N ASN A 514 12.60 -39.46 -8.78
CA ASN A 514 12.50 -38.62 -9.97
C ASN A 514 13.05 -37.18 -9.79
N ALA A 515 13.95 -36.97 -8.83
CA ALA A 515 14.42 -35.63 -8.45
C ALA A 515 14.93 -34.78 -9.63
N ASP A 516 15.73 -35.36 -10.52
CA ASP A 516 16.28 -34.63 -11.68
C ASP A 516 15.17 -34.08 -12.59
N THR A 517 14.22 -34.94 -12.99
CA THR A 517 13.14 -34.54 -13.90
C THR A 517 12.24 -33.47 -13.28
N LEU A 518 11.84 -33.66 -12.03
CA LEU A 518 10.97 -32.71 -11.35
C LEU A 518 11.70 -31.38 -11.05
N PHE A 519 13.01 -31.38 -10.81
CA PHE A 519 13.79 -30.15 -10.68
C PHE A 519 13.94 -29.39 -11.98
N ARG A 520 14.19 -30.07 -13.09
CA ARG A 520 14.18 -29.43 -14.42
C ARG A 520 12.83 -28.79 -14.70
N TYR A 521 11.75 -29.49 -14.37
CA TYR A 521 10.40 -28.95 -14.47
C TYR A 521 10.21 -27.71 -13.59
N THR A 522 10.56 -27.80 -12.31
CA THR A 522 10.39 -26.69 -11.35
C THR A 522 11.28 -25.49 -11.65
N GLN A 523 12.51 -25.72 -12.13
CA GLN A 523 13.40 -24.68 -12.64
C GLN A 523 12.68 -23.90 -13.76
N LEU A 524 12.22 -24.57 -14.81
CA LEU A 524 11.56 -23.87 -15.92
C LEU A 524 10.30 -23.12 -15.47
N LEU A 525 9.58 -23.62 -14.47
CA LEU A 525 8.40 -22.97 -13.91
C LEU A 525 8.70 -21.72 -13.08
N LEU A 526 9.86 -21.65 -12.41
CA LEU A 526 10.24 -20.53 -11.57
C LEU A 526 11.10 -19.49 -12.32
N SER A 527 11.78 -19.89 -13.39
CA SER A 527 12.77 -19.06 -14.10
C SER A 527 12.19 -18.24 -15.25
N ASN A 528 11.01 -17.64 -15.05
CA ASN A 528 10.27 -16.96 -16.12
C ASN A 528 9.42 -15.77 -15.63
N SER A 529 8.84 -15.06 -16.60
CA SER A 529 7.97 -13.90 -16.36
C SER A 529 6.66 -14.24 -15.64
N LEU A 530 6.07 -15.42 -15.85
CA LEU A 530 4.84 -15.83 -15.15
C LEU A 530 5.08 -15.91 -13.63
N PHE A 531 6.19 -16.52 -13.19
CA PHE A 531 6.50 -16.58 -11.76
C PHE A 531 6.80 -15.19 -11.17
N ARG A 532 7.52 -14.33 -11.90
CA ARG A 532 7.74 -12.93 -11.47
C ARG A 532 6.43 -12.15 -11.35
N TRP A 533 5.54 -12.33 -12.31
CA TRP A 533 4.19 -11.74 -12.31
C TRP A 533 3.37 -12.25 -11.13
N PHE A 534 3.38 -13.57 -10.87
CA PHE A 534 2.73 -14.17 -9.71
C PHE A 534 3.24 -13.55 -8.41
N CYS A 535 4.55 -13.44 -8.24
CA CYS A 535 5.16 -12.80 -7.07
C CYS A 535 4.74 -11.33 -6.96
N LEU A 536 4.67 -10.60 -8.07
CA LEU A 536 4.28 -9.19 -8.07
C LEU A 536 2.85 -8.99 -7.56
N LEU A 537 1.95 -9.92 -7.87
CA LEU A 537 0.52 -9.83 -7.52
C LEU A 537 0.14 -10.50 -6.21
N SER A 538 0.95 -11.41 -5.67
CA SER A 538 0.61 -12.17 -4.46
C SER A 538 1.54 -11.91 -3.27
N SER A 539 2.81 -11.53 -3.50
CA SER A 539 3.80 -11.40 -2.42
C SER A 539 3.45 -10.30 -1.44
N GLY A 540 3.61 -10.57 -0.15
CA GLY A 540 3.48 -9.55 0.90
C GLY A 540 4.65 -8.56 0.97
N SER A 541 5.71 -8.78 0.19
CA SER A 541 6.92 -7.95 0.20
C SER A 541 7.24 -7.37 -1.18
N TYR A 542 7.24 -8.22 -2.23
CA TYR A 542 7.63 -7.81 -3.58
C TYR A 542 6.65 -6.78 -4.16
N GLY A 543 7.16 -5.65 -4.61
CA GLY A 543 6.34 -4.54 -5.08
C GLY A 543 5.60 -3.77 -3.98
N VAL A 544 5.94 -3.95 -2.69
CA VAL A 544 5.37 -3.16 -1.57
C VAL A 544 6.50 -2.48 -0.80
N GLU A 545 7.28 -3.26 -0.06
CA GLU A 545 8.34 -2.72 0.80
C GLU A 545 9.75 -3.04 0.27
N ARG A 546 9.96 -4.24 -0.29
CA ARG A 546 11.29 -4.72 -0.69
C ARG A 546 11.25 -5.42 -2.04
N GLU A 547 12.34 -5.32 -2.79
CA GLU A 547 12.53 -6.00 -4.08
C GLU A 547 13.06 -7.43 -3.85
N ALA A 548 12.34 -8.21 -3.05
CA ALA A 548 12.74 -9.57 -2.68
C ALA A 548 11.57 -10.54 -2.76
N ILE A 549 11.84 -11.69 -3.36
CA ILE A 549 10.95 -12.86 -3.39
C ILE A 549 11.09 -13.57 -2.04
N LEU A 550 9.97 -13.77 -1.36
CA LEU A 550 9.91 -14.50 -0.11
C LEU A 550 9.90 -16.00 -0.38
N LEU A 551 10.40 -16.78 0.59
CA LEU A 551 10.32 -18.23 0.50
C LEU A 551 8.87 -18.71 0.39
N ASP A 552 7.96 -18.03 1.10
CA ASP A 552 6.53 -18.31 1.03
C ASP A 552 5.97 -18.05 -0.39
N ASP A 553 6.55 -17.14 -1.17
CA ASP A 553 6.10 -16.90 -2.55
C ASP A 553 6.45 -18.12 -3.44
N VAL A 554 7.65 -18.68 -3.26
CA VAL A 554 8.10 -19.90 -3.95
C VAL A 554 7.24 -21.11 -3.53
N LYS A 555 7.06 -21.30 -2.21
CA LYS A 555 6.27 -22.41 -1.65
C LYS A 555 4.82 -22.41 -2.10
N ASN A 556 4.23 -21.22 -2.21
CA ASN A 556 2.83 -21.06 -2.56
C ASN A 556 2.58 -20.97 -4.07
N PHE A 557 3.63 -20.99 -4.91
CA PHE A 557 3.44 -20.96 -6.35
C PHE A 557 2.68 -22.22 -6.82
N PRO A 558 1.54 -22.08 -7.50
CA PRO A 558 0.78 -23.21 -8.02
C PRO A 558 1.55 -23.93 -9.12
N ILE A 559 1.61 -25.26 -9.06
CA ILE A 559 2.31 -26.05 -10.07
C ILE A 559 1.38 -27.13 -10.63
N PRO A 560 1.14 -27.14 -11.96
CA PRO A 560 0.46 -28.26 -12.62
C PRO A 560 1.18 -29.56 -12.31
N ARG A 561 0.40 -30.62 -12.03
CA ARG A 561 0.98 -31.90 -11.66
C ARG A 561 1.76 -32.47 -12.84
N TRP A 562 3.01 -32.86 -12.63
CA TRP A 562 3.85 -33.48 -13.66
C TRP A 562 3.13 -34.66 -14.33
N GLU A 563 2.43 -35.46 -13.53
CA GLU A 563 1.69 -36.65 -13.95
C GLU A 563 0.49 -36.34 -14.85
N SER A 564 0.03 -35.08 -14.86
CA SER A 564 -1.09 -34.63 -15.70
C SER A 564 -0.65 -34.04 -17.05
N LEU A 565 0.66 -33.83 -17.24
CA LEU A 565 1.20 -33.32 -18.51
C LEU A 565 1.18 -34.42 -19.58
N SER A 566 0.99 -34.00 -20.85
CA SER A 566 1.14 -34.92 -21.98
C SER A 566 2.58 -35.38 -22.15
N GLU A 567 2.78 -36.56 -22.75
CA GLU A 567 4.11 -37.11 -23.05
C GLU A 567 4.96 -36.11 -23.86
N GLU A 568 4.35 -35.37 -24.80
CA GLU A 568 5.02 -34.32 -25.58
C GLU A 568 5.62 -33.22 -24.67
N LEU A 569 4.84 -32.72 -23.70
CA LEU A 569 5.29 -31.67 -22.79
C LEU A 569 6.36 -32.16 -21.82
N GLN A 570 6.26 -33.42 -21.38
CA GLN A 570 7.26 -34.04 -20.52
C GLN A 570 8.60 -34.20 -21.25
N GLU A 571 8.59 -34.66 -22.50
CA GLU A 571 9.81 -34.78 -23.32
C GLU A 571 10.44 -33.40 -23.62
N GLN A 572 9.60 -32.41 -23.96
CA GLN A 572 10.06 -31.02 -24.18
C GLN A 572 10.75 -30.44 -22.94
N THR A 573 10.27 -30.74 -21.73
CA THR A 573 10.81 -30.20 -20.47
C THR A 573 12.31 -30.47 -20.34
N ARG A 574 12.77 -31.69 -20.65
CA ARG A 574 14.20 -32.04 -20.53
C ARG A 574 15.05 -31.22 -21.51
N ASN A 575 14.67 -31.21 -22.79
CA ASN A 575 15.39 -30.50 -23.84
C ASN A 575 15.44 -28.99 -23.59
N LEU A 576 14.34 -28.41 -23.08
CA LEU A 576 14.27 -26.99 -22.75
C LEU A 576 15.13 -26.65 -21.54
N SER A 577 15.11 -27.46 -20.49
CA SER A 577 15.95 -27.23 -19.29
C SER A 577 17.44 -27.37 -19.61
N GLU A 578 17.85 -28.35 -20.42
CA GLU A 578 19.24 -28.47 -20.86
C GLU A 578 19.69 -27.24 -21.64
N ARG A 579 18.90 -26.80 -22.62
CA ARG A 579 19.22 -25.58 -23.38
C ARG A 579 19.25 -24.34 -22.48
N TYR A 580 18.29 -24.21 -21.55
CA TYR A 580 18.25 -23.11 -20.60
C TYR A 580 19.50 -23.08 -19.70
N ASN A 581 19.99 -24.23 -19.23
CA ASN A 581 21.21 -24.31 -18.44
C ASN A 581 22.47 -23.97 -19.27
N GLU A 582 22.47 -24.22 -20.58
CA GLU A 582 23.57 -23.88 -21.48
C GLU A 582 23.59 -22.40 -21.87
N THR A 583 22.43 -21.81 -22.17
CA THR A 583 22.34 -20.45 -22.71
C THR A 583 21.98 -19.40 -21.67
N GLY A 584 21.35 -19.81 -20.57
CA GLY A 584 20.70 -18.92 -19.63
C GLY A 584 19.45 -18.21 -20.19
N GLU A 585 19.02 -18.49 -21.43
CA GLU A 585 17.94 -17.77 -22.09
C GLU A 585 16.60 -18.51 -21.98
N PHE A 586 15.58 -17.82 -21.45
CA PHE A 586 14.19 -18.30 -21.49
C PHE A 586 13.53 -17.80 -22.78
N ASP A 587 13.69 -18.56 -23.86
CA ASP A 587 13.26 -18.17 -25.22
C ASP A 587 11.77 -18.40 -25.52
N GLU A 588 11.35 -18.05 -26.74
CA GLU A 588 9.96 -18.19 -27.23
C GLU A 588 9.43 -19.62 -27.12
N SER A 589 10.27 -20.64 -27.31
CA SER A 589 9.81 -22.03 -27.19
C SER A 589 9.55 -22.43 -25.74
N CYS A 590 10.30 -21.85 -24.78
CA CYS A 590 10.00 -21.98 -23.35
C CYS A 590 8.67 -21.30 -23.00
N VAL A 591 8.40 -20.13 -23.59
CA VAL A 591 7.11 -19.42 -23.43
C VAL A 591 5.95 -20.25 -23.98
N LEU A 592 6.07 -20.80 -25.20
CA LEU A 592 5.04 -21.65 -25.81
C LEU A 592 4.78 -22.91 -24.98
N TRP A 593 5.84 -23.55 -24.48
CA TRP A 593 5.73 -24.68 -23.56
C TRP A 593 4.99 -24.31 -22.27
N LEU A 594 5.39 -23.20 -21.62
CA LEU A 594 4.78 -22.74 -20.38
C LEU A 594 3.29 -22.40 -20.56
N ARG A 595 2.95 -21.78 -21.69
CA ARG A 595 1.57 -21.48 -22.04
C ARG A 595 0.74 -22.75 -22.24
N LYS A 596 1.29 -23.80 -22.87
CA LYS A 596 0.61 -25.10 -22.95
C LYS A 596 0.43 -25.73 -21.57
N VAL A 597 1.46 -25.68 -20.71
CA VAL A 597 1.45 -26.24 -19.35
C VAL A 597 0.36 -25.61 -18.46
N TYR A 598 0.16 -24.30 -18.54
CA TYR A 598 -0.88 -23.58 -17.77
C TYR A 598 -2.17 -23.31 -18.55
N GLY A 599 -2.28 -23.78 -19.81
CA GLY A 599 -3.43 -23.51 -20.67
C GLY A 599 -3.65 -22.02 -20.98
N LEU A 600 -2.58 -21.24 -21.13
CA LEU A 600 -2.61 -19.78 -21.35
C LEU A 600 -2.75 -19.40 -22.82
N THR A 601 -3.65 -18.46 -23.07
CA THR A 601 -3.83 -17.83 -24.39
C THR A 601 -2.75 -16.77 -24.67
N GLU A 602 -2.67 -16.27 -25.90
CA GLU A 602 -1.85 -15.09 -26.23
C GLU A 602 -2.27 -13.89 -25.38
N TRP A 603 -3.58 -13.72 -25.18
CA TRP A 603 -4.14 -12.63 -24.39
C TRP A 603 -3.80 -12.72 -22.90
N ASP A 604 -3.67 -13.93 -22.36
CA ASP A 604 -3.20 -14.14 -20.98
C ASP A 604 -1.73 -13.73 -20.85
N TRP A 605 -0.90 -14.14 -21.81
CA TRP A 605 0.51 -13.77 -21.83
C TRP A 605 0.72 -12.26 -22.04
N GLN A 606 -0.11 -11.62 -22.87
CA GLN A 606 -0.11 -10.17 -23.06
C GLN A 606 -0.36 -9.42 -21.74
N VAL A 607 -1.28 -9.91 -20.88
CA VAL A 607 -1.53 -9.32 -19.55
C VAL A 607 -0.30 -9.41 -18.66
N ILE A 608 0.33 -10.59 -18.59
CA ILE A 608 1.56 -10.81 -17.83
C ILE A 608 2.65 -9.82 -18.27
N THR A 609 2.84 -9.71 -19.59
CA THR A 609 3.89 -8.90 -20.18
C THR A 609 3.65 -7.41 -19.98
N ASP A 610 2.42 -6.94 -20.22
CA ASP A 610 2.02 -5.55 -20.00
C ASP A 610 2.19 -5.16 -18.53
N THR A 611 1.66 -5.97 -17.61
CA THR A 611 1.75 -5.72 -16.16
C THR A 611 3.19 -5.60 -15.70
N LEU A 612 4.07 -6.53 -16.10
CA LEU A 612 5.50 -6.44 -15.74
C LEU A 612 6.20 -5.23 -16.36
N SER A 613 5.77 -4.77 -17.53
CA SER A 613 6.41 -3.64 -18.22
C SER A 613 6.15 -2.28 -17.58
N VAL A 614 5.07 -2.14 -16.80
CA VAL A 614 4.67 -0.84 -16.20
C VAL A 614 4.49 -0.85 -14.68
N ASN A 615 4.32 -2.02 -14.04
CA ASN A 615 3.99 -2.10 -12.61
C ASN A 615 5.11 -2.65 -11.71
N THR A 616 6.25 -3.09 -12.25
CA THR A 616 7.38 -3.52 -11.41
C THR A 616 7.96 -2.34 -10.62
N PRO A 617 8.41 -2.57 -9.37
CA PRO A 617 8.78 -1.48 -8.46
C PRO A 617 10.12 -0.82 -8.78
N ASP A 618 10.83 -1.24 -9.83
CA ASP A 618 12.17 -0.74 -10.12
C ASP A 618 12.20 0.62 -10.83
N GLY A 619 13.34 1.31 -10.72
CA GLY A 619 13.53 2.65 -11.29
C GLY A 619 13.30 2.74 -12.81
N PRO A 620 13.89 1.83 -13.63
CA PRO A 620 13.63 1.78 -15.07
C PRO A 620 12.16 1.64 -15.45
N THR A 621 11.44 0.66 -14.90
CA THR A 621 10.02 0.46 -15.18
C THR A 621 9.18 1.66 -14.76
N ARG A 622 9.42 2.22 -13.56
CA ARG A 622 8.71 3.44 -13.13
C ARG A 622 8.92 4.62 -14.08
N LYS A 623 10.15 4.81 -14.58
CA LYS A 623 10.45 5.85 -15.57
C LYS A 623 9.72 5.60 -16.88
N PHE A 624 9.70 4.37 -17.37
CA PHE A 624 8.97 3.99 -18.56
C PHE A 624 7.47 4.23 -18.39
N ALA A 625 6.87 3.76 -17.29
CA ALA A 625 5.47 3.89 -16.96
C ALA A 625 4.98 5.35 -16.85
N GLN A 626 5.85 6.29 -16.44
CA GLN A 626 5.55 7.74 -16.37
C GLN A 626 5.87 8.51 -17.67
N ALA A 627 6.62 7.91 -18.59
CA ALA A 627 6.95 8.56 -19.85
C ALA A 627 5.73 8.65 -20.77
N ALA A 628 5.74 9.63 -21.66
CA ALA A 628 4.72 9.74 -22.70
C ALA A 628 4.80 8.54 -23.66
N PRO A 629 3.66 7.96 -24.07
CA PRO A 629 3.65 6.90 -25.06
C PRO A 629 4.14 7.39 -26.41
N LYS A 630 4.86 6.52 -27.10
CA LYS A 630 5.25 6.64 -28.51
C LYS A 630 4.03 6.42 -29.39
N ASN A 631 4.11 6.90 -30.63
CA ASN A 631 3.04 6.68 -31.62
C ASN A 631 2.75 5.19 -31.85
N GLU A 632 3.77 4.33 -31.84
CA GLU A 632 3.63 2.87 -31.95
C GLU A 632 2.81 2.24 -30.80
N GLU A 633 2.89 2.80 -29.60
CA GLU A 633 2.11 2.34 -28.44
C GLU A 633 0.65 2.79 -28.56
N ILE A 634 0.44 4.04 -28.98
CA ILE A 634 -0.89 4.60 -29.26
C ILE A 634 -1.59 3.83 -30.39
N GLU A 635 -0.88 3.56 -31.49
CA GLU A 635 -1.40 2.80 -32.63
C GLU A 635 -1.80 1.38 -32.22
N ARG A 636 -0.95 0.66 -31.48
CA ARG A 636 -1.28 -0.68 -30.95
C ARG A 636 -2.49 -0.66 -30.02
N PHE A 637 -2.59 0.36 -29.16
CA PHE A 637 -3.75 0.56 -28.29
C PHE A 637 -5.03 0.74 -29.13
N CYS A 638 -5.01 1.64 -30.13
CA CYS A 638 -6.17 1.91 -30.99
C CYS A 638 -6.57 0.69 -31.81
N VAL A 639 -5.62 -0.06 -32.37
CA VAL A 639 -5.88 -1.31 -33.10
C VAL A 639 -6.56 -2.33 -32.19
N THR A 640 -6.00 -2.58 -31.00
CA THR A 640 -6.58 -3.51 -30.02
C THR A 640 -7.99 -3.10 -29.63
N LEU A 641 -8.21 -1.81 -29.37
CA LEU A 641 -9.53 -1.28 -29.01
C LEU A 641 -10.52 -1.46 -30.16
N SER A 642 -10.09 -1.20 -31.40
CA SER A 642 -10.93 -1.38 -32.59
C SER A 642 -11.31 -2.84 -32.77
N GLU A 643 -10.35 -3.76 -32.68
CA GLU A 643 -10.59 -5.21 -32.84
C GLU A 643 -11.62 -5.75 -31.84
N LEU A 644 -11.69 -5.18 -30.64
CA LEU A 644 -12.63 -5.61 -29.59
C LEU A 644 -14.00 -4.96 -29.70
N LEU A 645 -14.07 -3.71 -30.16
CA LEU A 645 -15.32 -2.98 -30.29
C LEU A 645 -16.05 -3.30 -31.62
N SER A 646 -15.32 -3.45 -32.73
CA SER A 646 -15.92 -3.66 -34.06
C SER A 646 -16.89 -4.85 -34.14
N PRO A 647 -16.65 -6.02 -33.51
CA PRO A 647 -17.60 -7.14 -33.56
C PRO A 647 -18.91 -6.89 -32.83
N MET A 648 -18.96 -5.92 -31.93
CA MET A 648 -20.10 -5.62 -31.05
C MET A 648 -20.93 -4.42 -31.55
N ILE A 649 -20.48 -3.76 -32.63
CA ILE A 649 -21.07 -2.54 -33.15
C ILE A 649 -21.44 -2.77 -34.62
N ASP A 650 -22.70 -2.53 -34.98
CA ASP A 650 -23.23 -2.80 -36.33
C ASP A 650 -22.70 -1.84 -37.41
N SER A 651 -22.04 -0.74 -37.01
CA SER A 651 -21.46 0.27 -37.88
C SER A 651 -19.92 0.23 -37.92
N PRO A 652 -19.29 0.52 -39.06
CA PRO A 652 -17.84 0.66 -39.14
C PRO A 652 -17.32 1.74 -38.18
N LEU A 653 -16.32 1.37 -37.36
CA LEU A 653 -15.75 2.20 -36.30
C LEU A 653 -14.45 2.86 -36.75
N SER A 654 -14.29 4.15 -36.47
CA SER A 654 -13.05 4.89 -36.64
C SER A 654 -12.54 5.37 -35.28
N ILE A 655 -11.29 5.05 -34.96
CA ILE A 655 -10.61 5.50 -33.73
C ILE A 655 -9.43 6.38 -34.14
N THR A 656 -9.48 7.66 -33.76
CA THR A 656 -8.39 8.62 -34.05
C THR A 656 -7.88 9.27 -32.77
N SER A 657 -6.56 9.41 -32.65
CA SER A 657 -5.93 10.07 -31.50
C SER A 657 -5.63 11.53 -31.79
N HIS A 658 -5.98 12.41 -30.85
CA HIS A 658 -5.75 13.86 -30.91
C HIS A 658 -4.91 14.31 -29.71
N GLN A 659 -3.99 15.25 -29.95
CA GLN A 659 -3.13 15.82 -28.90
C GLN A 659 -3.15 17.33 -28.97
N LEU A 660 -3.39 17.95 -27.82
CA LEU A 660 -3.14 19.38 -27.65
C LEU A 660 -1.65 19.61 -27.38
N GLU A 661 -1.10 20.69 -27.92
CA GLU A 661 0.32 21.02 -27.78
C GLU A 661 0.67 21.22 -26.29
N HIS A 662 1.77 20.60 -25.85
CA HIS A 662 2.24 20.61 -24.46
C HIS A 662 1.24 20.10 -23.40
N HIS A 663 0.25 19.30 -23.80
CA HIS A 663 -0.82 18.85 -22.92
C HIS A 663 -0.54 17.47 -22.27
N PRO A 664 -0.94 17.24 -21.00
CA PRO A 664 -0.68 15.97 -20.29
C PRO A 664 -1.68 14.85 -20.63
N TRP A 665 -2.56 15.06 -21.61
CA TRP A 665 -3.59 14.11 -22.04
C TRP A 665 -3.53 13.86 -23.53
N ILE A 666 -3.95 12.67 -23.93
CA ILE A 666 -4.24 12.29 -25.32
C ILE A 666 -5.72 11.93 -25.38
N PHE A 667 -6.40 12.37 -26.43
CA PHE A 667 -7.83 12.17 -26.61
C PHE A 667 -8.08 11.19 -27.75
N LEU A 668 -8.89 10.17 -27.52
CA LEU A 668 -9.37 9.25 -28.54
C LEU A 668 -10.77 9.67 -28.96
N HIS A 669 -10.95 9.90 -30.26
CA HIS A 669 -12.25 10.13 -30.86
C HIS A 669 -12.70 8.84 -31.54
N ILE A 670 -13.77 8.25 -31.01
CA ILE A 670 -14.33 6.96 -31.44
C ILE A 670 -15.68 7.26 -32.10
N THR A 671 -15.81 7.07 -33.42
CA THR A 671 -17.04 7.41 -34.15
C THR A 671 -17.43 6.35 -35.18
N PRO A 672 -18.73 6.25 -35.53
CA PRO A 672 -19.17 5.62 -36.77
C PRO A 672 -18.57 6.36 -37.99
N GLU A 673 -18.23 5.63 -39.04
CA GLU A 673 -17.48 6.12 -40.22
C GLU A 673 -18.00 7.47 -40.79
N GLN A 674 -17.07 8.40 -41.06
CA GLN A 674 -17.18 9.69 -41.81
C GLN A 674 -17.28 11.04 -41.07
N THR A 675 -17.20 11.15 -39.75
CA THR A 675 -16.96 12.46 -39.12
C THR A 675 -15.46 12.81 -39.15
N LYS A 676 -15.01 13.50 -40.21
CA LYS A 676 -13.66 14.10 -40.29
C LYS A 676 -13.47 15.31 -39.38
N GLN A 677 -14.53 15.78 -38.71
CA GLN A 677 -14.41 16.91 -37.81
C GLN A 677 -13.65 16.48 -36.56
N PRO A 678 -12.50 17.11 -36.27
CA PRO A 678 -11.78 16.84 -35.03
C PRO A 678 -12.68 17.25 -33.85
N PRO A 679 -12.52 16.59 -32.68
CA PRO A 679 -13.21 17.00 -31.48
C PRO A 679 -12.92 18.48 -31.17
N ASN A 680 -13.92 19.20 -30.67
CA ASN A 680 -13.78 20.61 -30.35
C ASN A 680 -12.69 20.81 -29.27
N GLN A 681 -11.80 21.78 -29.50
CA GLN A 681 -10.74 22.10 -28.55
C GLN A 681 -11.29 22.53 -27.17
N ALA A 682 -12.46 23.18 -27.13
CA ALA A 682 -13.11 23.56 -25.89
C ALA A 682 -13.53 22.34 -25.05
N ASP A 683 -14.04 21.28 -25.69
CA ASP A 683 -14.47 20.05 -24.99
C ASP A 683 -13.27 19.31 -24.40
N MET A 684 -12.15 19.25 -25.15
CA MET A 684 -10.89 18.69 -24.66
C MET A 684 -10.34 19.47 -23.45
N GLN A 685 -10.43 20.80 -23.47
CA GLN A 685 -10.01 21.64 -22.33
C GLN A 685 -10.93 21.43 -21.12
N ALA A 686 -12.24 21.45 -21.31
CA ALA A 686 -13.21 21.23 -20.24
C ALA A 686 -13.04 19.85 -19.58
N LEU A 687 -12.82 18.79 -20.36
CA LEU A 687 -12.54 17.45 -19.83
C LEU A 687 -11.29 17.41 -18.98
N THR A 688 -10.27 18.20 -19.34
CA THR A 688 -9.03 18.28 -18.56
C THR A 688 -9.27 18.95 -17.22
N GLU A 689 -10.01 20.06 -17.20
CA GLU A 689 -10.35 20.77 -15.95
C GLU A 689 -11.17 19.87 -15.02
N LEU A 690 -12.14 19.13 -15.56
CA LEU A 690 -12.91 18.13 -14.80
C LEU A 690 -12.01 17.00 -14.29
N ALA A 691 -11.11 16.47 -15.13
CA ALA A 691 -10.21 15.42 -14.70
C ALA A 691 -9.27 15.87 -13.57
N ASP A 692 -8.75 17.10 -13.66
CA ASP A 692 -7.94 17.73 -12.61
C ASP A 692 -8.71 17.92 -11.32
N MET A 693 -9.98 18.33 -11.39
CA MET A 693 -10.85 18.51 -10.23
C MET A 693 -11.18 17.20 -9.53
N HIS A 694 -11.39 16.12 -10.29
CA HIS A 694 -11.75 14.81 -9.77
C HIS A 694 -10.57 13.84 -9.63
N ALA A 695 -9.34 14.32 -9.80
CA ALA A 695 -8.13 13.49 -9.77
C ALA A 695 -8.16 12.29 -10.74
N ALA A 696 -8.96 12.33 -11.81
CA ALA A 696 -9.15 11.18 -12.71
C ALA A 696 -7.92 10.97 -13.63
N SER A 697 -7.67 9.71 -14.00
CA SER A 697 -6.69 9.32 -15.04
C SER A 697 -7.29 9.11 -16.43
N GLN A 698 -8.62 8.95 -16.49
CA GLN A 698 -9.40 8.71 -17.69
C GLN A 698 -10.76 9.39 -17.56
N MET A 699 -11.24 9.97 -18.66
CA MET A 699 -12.59 10.55 -18.77
C MET A 699 -13.22 10.12 -20.08
N VAL A 700 -14.53 9.92 -20.09
CA VAL A 700 -15.29 9.53 -21.28
C VAL A 700 -16.48 10.48 -21.41
N LEU A 701 -16.55 11.17 -22.54
CA LEU A 701 -17.63 12.08 -22.91
C LEU A 701 -18.42 11.51 -24.08
N PRO A 702 -19.70 11.14 -23.87
CA PRO A 702 -20.63 10.89 -24.95
C PRO A 702 -20.84 12.15 -25.80
N LEU A 703 -20.71 12.01 -27.11
CA LEU A 703 -20.99 13.07 -28.09
C LEU A 703 -22.30 12.76 -28.83
N GLU A 704 -22.81 13.72 -29.61
CA GLU A 704 -23.97 13.48 -30.49
C GLU A 704 -23.71 12.35 -31.49
N THR A 705 -22.46 12.25 -31.98
CA THR A 705 -21.98 11.14 -32.81
C THR A 705 -20.67 10.60 -32.24
N GLY A 706 -20.74 9.44 -31.59
CA GLY A 706 -19.57 8.76 -31.01
C GLY A 706 -19.15 9.23 -29.61
N LEU A 707 -17.85 9.08 -29.32
CA LEU A 707 -17.28 9.25 -27.98
C LEU A 707 -15.94 9.99 -28.04
N LEU A 708 -15.69 10.82 -27.02
CA LEU A 708 -14.38 11.39 -26.74
C LEU A 708 -13.83 10.82 -25.43
N VAL A 709 -12.72 10.10 -25.52
CA VAL A 709 -12.05 9.49 -24.36
C VAL A 709 -10.73 10.20 -24.09
N GLY A 710 -10.63 10.91 -22.97
CA GLY A 710 -9.37 11.49 -22.51
C GLY A 710 -8.61 10.48 -21.66
N ILE A 711 -7.35 10.20 -21.99
CA ILE A 711 -6.46 9.33 -21.22
C ILE A 711 -5.15 10.08 -20.92
N LEU A 712 -4.66 9.97 -19.69
CA LEU A 712 -3.37 10.55 -19.31
C LEU A 712 -2.23 10.07 -20.22
N LYS A 713 -1.34 10.99 -20.59
CA LYS A 713 -0.20 10.75 -21.49
C LYS A 713 0.95 10.06 -20.75
N GLN A 714 0.72 8.82 -20.29
CA GLN A 714 1.70 7.99 -19.58
C GLN A 714 1.59 6.52 -20.02
N ASN A 715 2.70 5.86 -20.34
CA ASN A 715 2.72 4.48 -20.86
C ASN A 715 1.87 3.46 -20.10
N ARG A 716 1.78 3.59 -18.77
CA ARG A 716 0.94 2.71 -17.93
C ARG A 716 -0.53 2.64 -18.35
N PHE A 717 -1.06 3.69 -18.98
CA PHE A 717 -2.46 3.77 -19.43
C PHE A 717 -2.66 3.37 -20.90
N TRP A 718 -1.57 3.07 -21.63
CA TRP A 718 -1.56 2.87 -23.07
C TRP A 718 -1.11 1.45 -23.48
N THR A 719 -1.22 0.48 -22.59
CA THR A 719 -0.95 -0.94 -22.90
C THR A 719 -2.14 -1.60 -23.60
N GLN A 720 -1.92 -2.73 -24.28
CA GLN A 720 -3.00 -3.49 -24.92
C GLN A 720 -4.00 -4.02 -23.88
N THR A 721 -3.51 -4.38 -22.69
CA THR A 721 -4.35 -4.72 -21.54
C THR A 721 -5.27 -3.57 -21.15
N ARG A 722 -4.78 -2.32 -21.15
CA ARG A 722 -5.63 -1.14 -20.90
C ARG A 722 -6.64 -0.89 -22.01
N ALA A 723 -6.29 -1.15 -23.27
CA ALA A 723 -7.25 -1.07 -24.38
C ALA A 723 -8.41 -2.07 -24.19
N ARG A 724 -8.11 -3.29 -23.75
CA ARG A 724 -9.13 -4.31 -23.44
C ARG A 724 -10.05 -3.89 -22.30
N LEU A 725 -9.46 -3.36 -21.23
CA LEU A 725 -10.19 -2.85 -20.06
C LEU A 725 -11.14 -1.71 -20.44
N LEU A 726 -10.65 -0.75 -21.23
CA LEU A 726 -11.45 0.34 -21.77
C LEU A 726 -12.58 -0.20 -22.67
N ALA A 727 -12.31 -1.16 -23.56
CA ALA A 727 -13.33 -1.78 -24.40
C ALA A 727 -14.45 -2.40 -23.56
N LEU A 728 -14.09 -3.16 -22.51
CA LEU A 728 -15.05 -3.79 -21.60
C LEU A 728 -15.92 -2.74 -20.88
N ASP A 729 -15.35 -1.63 -20.45
CA ASP A 729 -16.09 -0.58 -19.75
C ASP A 729 -17.04 0.15 -20.69
N LEU A 730 -16.55 0.49 -21.89
CA LEU A 730 -17.35 1.12 -22.94
C LEU A 730 -18.54 0.24 -23.37
N LEU A 731 -18.35 -1.07 -23.47
CA LEU A 731 -19.42 -2.02 -23.81
C LEU A 731 -20.45 -2.23 -22.70
N ARG A 732 -20.11 -1.95 -21.44
CA ARG A 732 -21.02 -2.10 -20.29
C ARG A 732 -21.83 -0.84 -19.97
N ARG A 733 -21.55 0.27 -20.65
CA ARG A 733 -22.18 1.55 -20.39
C ARG A 733 -23.51 1.67 -21.11
N ASP A 734 -24.58 1.69 -20.33
CA ASP A 734 -25.96 1.86 -20.82
C ASP A 734 -26.21 3.27 -21.39
N ASP A 735 -25.39 4.26 -20.99
CA ASP A 735 -25.48 5.63 -21.46
C ASP A 735 -24.80 5.86 -22.83
N ILE A 736 -24.18 4.82 -23.39
CA ILE A 736 -23.58 4.85 -24.73
C ILE A 736 -24.48 4.11 -25.71
N ASN A 737 -25.04 4.83 -26.67
CA ASN A 737 -25.84 4.25 -27.73
C ASN A 737 -24.96 3.86 -28.93
N TRP A 738 -24.56 2.58 -28.98
CA TRP A 738 -23.77 2.01 -30.08
C TRP A 738 -24.57 1.75 -31.37
N SER A 739 -25.90 1.89 -31.31
CA SER A 739 -26.83 1.47 -32.38
C SER A 739 -27.34 2.62 -33.26
N THR A 740 -26.83 3.83 -33.07
CA THR A 740 -27.24 5.00 -33.89
C THR A 740 -26.04 5.50 -34.69
N PRO A 741 -26.12 5.52 -36.03
CA PRO A 741 -25.03 5.97 -36.90
C PRO A 741 -24.72 7.46 -36.75
#